data_AF-A0A9N8HG92-F1
#
_entry.id   AF-A0A9N8HG92-F1
#
_cell.length_a   1.000
_cell.length_b   1.000
_cell.length_c   1.000
_cell.angle_alpha   90.00
_cell.angle_beta   90.00
_cell.angle_gamma   90.00
#
_symmetry.space_group_name_H-M   'P 1'
#
loop_
_entity.id
_entity.type
_entity.pdbx_description
1 polymer ?
#
loop_
_entity_poly.entity_id
_entity_poly.type
_entity_poly.pdbx_seq_one_letter_code
_entity_poly.pdbx_strand_id
1 'polypeptide(L)'
;MVHAFGQVNASSHTTAGAQGTASTTSHKVEQRPQCWVPVILYYHTDTASDWFAYFVEEMLEAPNRPAVILDAGGNEVDDYSTPVRLNSTAHEKRDVWLHSYITNSETYWQHQITINTTAQPPVVTNVSAVFVESIADLPEEYKKDTLYQNQIRLLRQFANEAIEHDVVVGTALAMPTQRVGPYIRCLGGECEAGNLFANAMQWEAQTDIAFLASGGLRGNGWEAGPVHLSEIWGMLPFPNTICTGTMSGVSLFNILEYSIRTATFEKHQSDQAARLLQVAGLKITYNNKLPYGSSRLLAVDVWNQKQGKWKSLSPTRLYTFASSSYECGEYQPYPMLTGTDGSFSIQGEMGGTIGEKLVQDAVRDYLENLSQPYNTTLEGRITGVASEEAILDFLELEEDCGASEFYSMNHRLCMPCPDARHVAFSDELVQFKYQLGRAISLEAVDNELRAMSENDNTTSVPNADQDDSGLVARILLVNRELSNFTVIPKLIPSWLQMVPVSENGVSIQGVIIAEGQNYLLESGARLALNLIATPSKVTGMVGTVVGTVAVRVLADDAINTDPGMTRCDEFGEDVTFDAALTILPQEELNHLGDIRFMGLALMAIVMATSVGFALFVFVYRETRILKTMQPVFLMAICLGIFIMSSTILPLSFDDGIISPEQCSQMCISQPWLFSIGCTILFSVLFSKLWRINRLLHAPRFERLMVTEKDVMGPFLVLFTANVALLLTWTLVDPLQWTRRPVEDEPWKTYGSCSSNGIGYVFMGLIGLLLLTALLMACYQAYKARDISDEFSEGKNLGLALFTWIQVMLLGGPTLFLVDQENFTARFFIEVGLIAALGASMLLFIFVPLVKGVMELKKQPPGGTNHQSNHISGDRQQSMAVSGFPTSFESTNGVGAVSSRAAINPVRVRNMSASMREDIDTTEDPMHP
;
A
#
# COMPACT_ATOMS: atom_id res chain seq x y z
N MET A 1 -66.14 -14.55 8.95
CA MET A 1 -66.00 -15.81 9.72
C MET A 1 -67.38 -16.40 9.94
N VAL A 2 -67.56 -17.72 9.94
CA VAL A 2 -68.83 -18.36 10.33
C VAL A 2 -68.70 -18.89 11.76
N HIS A 3 -69.23 -18.16 12.73
CA HIS A 3 -69.28 -18.61 14.13
C HIS A 3 -70.70 -19.11 14.46
N ALA A 4 -70.82 -20.41 14.73
CA ALA A 4 -72.04 -21.00 15.29
C ALA A 4 -72.04 -20.86 16.82
N PHE A 5 -72.98 -20.07 17.35
CA PHE A 5 -73.15 -19.85 18.79
C PHE A 5 -74.53 -20.31 19.30
N GLY A 6 -74.61 -20.69 20.57
CA GLY A 6 -75.86 -20.72 21.34
C GLY A 6 -76.52 -22.10 21.56
N GLN A 7 -76.28 -22.69 22.73
CA GLN A 7 -77.32 -23.48 23.41
C GLN A 7 -78.27 -22.53 24.15
N VAL A 8 -79.56 -22.82 24.15
CA VAL A 8 -80.55 -22.20 25.06
C VAL A 8 -80.88 -23.20 26.17
N ASN A 9 -80.30 -23.00 27.35
CA ASN A 9 -80.59 -23.84 28.51
C ASN A 9 -81.71 -23.22 29.36
N ALA A 10 -82.79 -23.98 29.57
CA ALA A 10 -83.77 -23.69 30.62
C ALA A 10 -83.17 -24.02 32.00
N SER A 11 -83.35 -23.13 32.97
CA SER A 11 -82.66 -23.18 34.25
C SER A 11 -83.18 -24.27 35.21
N SER A 12 -82.27 -25.01 35.84
CA SER A 12 -82.51 -25.63 37.16
C SER A 12 -81.21 -25.64 37.98
N HIS A 13 -81.31 -25.36 39.28
CA HIS A 13 -80.16 -25.23 40.18
C HIS A 13 -79.52 -26.58 40.53
N THR A 14 -78.20 -26.63 40.73
CA THR A 14 -77.58 -26.99 42.04
C THR A 14 -76.06 -26.74 42.04
N THR A 15 -75.40 -26.98 43.18
CA THR A 15 -74.11 -26.39 43.57
C THR A 15 -72.94 -27.38 43.67
N ALA A 16 -71.73 -26.80 43.57
CA ALA A 16 -70.47 -27.20 44.25
C ALA A 16 -69.57 -28.28 43.63
N GLY A 17 -68.25 -28.12 43.85
CA GLY A 17 -67.37 -29.27 44.17
C GLY A 17 -66.04 -29.42 43.42
N ALA A 18 -65.00 -28.70 43.87
CA ALA A 18 -63.60 -29.13 44.01
C ALA A 18 -62.80 -29.83 42.87
N GLN A 19 -61.57 -29.31 42.65
CA GLN A 19 -60.29 -30.01 42.39
C GLN A 19 -60.17 -31.11 41.30
N GLY A 20 -59.10 -30.97 40.50
CA GLY A 20 -58.16 -32.09 40.33
C GLY A 20 -57.68 -32.44 38.91
N THR A 21 -56.41 -32.11 38.63
CA THR A 21 -55.50 -32.76 37.66
C THR A 21 -55.87 -32.78 36.16
N ALA A 22 -54.86 -32.60 35.32
CA ALA A 22 -54.98 -32.79 33.88
C ALA A 22 -55.20 -34.29 33.54
N SER A 23 -56.25 -34.57 32.81
CA SER A 23 -56.37 -35.78 32.00
C SER A 23 -56.76 -35.39 30.58
N THR A 24 -56.34 -36.17 29.58
CA THR A 24 -56.80 -36.03 28.20
C THR A 24 -58.28 -36.41 28.12
N THR A 25 -59.15 -35.46 28.43
CA THR A 25 -60.58 -35.60 28.19
C THR A 25 -60.80 -35.73 26.68
N SER A 26 -61.03 -36.97 26.24
CA SER A 26 -62.00 -37.17 25.16
C SER A 26 -63.22 -36.31 25.50
N HIS A 27 -63.73 -35.56 24.52
CA HIS A 27 -64.94 -34.79 24.76
C HIS A 27 -66.02 -35.76 25.26
N LYS A 28 -66.41 -35.60 26.54
CA LYS A 28 -67.67 -36.14 27.00
C LYS A 28 -68.69 -35.65 25.99
N VAL A 29 -69.39 -36.59 25.36
CA VAL A 29 -70.63 -36.25 24.66
C VAL A 29 -71.62 -35.90 25.76
N GLU A 30 -71.53 -34.67 26.25
CA GLU A 30 -72.59 -34.06 27.06
C GLU A 30 -73.88 -34.28 26.29
N GLN A 31 -74.89 -34.77 27.02
CA GLN A 31 -76.11 -35.28 26.43
C GLN A 31 -76.80 -34.12 25.71
N ARG A 32 -76.60 -34.06 24.39
CA ARG A 32 -77.06 -32.94 23.56
C ARG A 32 -78.56 -32.75 23.84
N PRO A 33 -79.01 -31.55 24.26
CA PRO A 33 -80.45 -31.31 24.36
C PRO A 33 -81.07 -31.65 23.01
N GLN A 34 -82.24 -32.30 23.02
CA GLN A 34 -82.88 -32.85 21.82
C GLN A 34 -83.36 -31.79 20.81
N CYS A 35 -83.03 -30.52 21.06
CA CYS A 35 -83.50 -29.33 20.40
C CYS A 35 -82.34 -28.32 20.34
N TRP A 36 -81.91 -27.94 19.14
CA TRP A 36 -81.00 -26.83 18.90
C TRP A 36 -81.47 -26.08 17.64
N VAL A 37 -81.19 -24.78 17.57
CA VAL A 37 -81.65 -23.89 16.50
C VAL A 37 -80.41 -23.24 15.88
N PRO A 38 -80.05 -23.59 14.62
CA PRO A 38 -78.92 -22.95 13.96
C PRO A 38 -79.22 -21.49 13.65
N VAL A 39 -78.45 -20.60 14.27
CA VAL A 39 -78.30 -19.19 13.88
C VAL A 39 -76.93 -19.04 13.23
N ILE A 40 -76.88 -18.47 12.02
CA ILE A 40 -75.62 -18.07 11.39
C ILE A 40 -75.52 -16.56 11.45
N LEU A 41 -74.44 -16.06 12.07
CA LEU A 41 -74.00 -14.68 11.90
C LEU A 41 -73.12 -14.62 10.65
N TYR A 42 -73.60 -13.93 9.62
CA TYR A 42 -72.81 -13.54 8.46
C TYR A 42 -72.21 -12.15 8.72
N TYR A 43 -70.95 -11.98 8.35
CA TYR A 43 -70.28 -10.68 8.38
C TYR A 43 -69.25 -10.61 7.25
N HIS A 44 -69.61 -9.85 6.24
CA HIS A 44 -68.78 -9.39 5.13
C HIS A 44 -69.26 -7.97 4.78
N THR A 45 -68.35 -7.07 4.40
CA THR A 45 -68.69 -5.64 4.20
C THR A 45 -68.40 -5.18 2.77
N ASP A 46 -68.25 -6.11 1.83
CA ASP A 46 -67.99 -5.83 0.41
C ASP A 46 -69.29 -5.93 -0.40
N THR A 47 -70.07 -4.84 -0.34
CA THR A 47 -71.36 -4.69 -1.02
C THR A 47 -71.24 -4.58 -2.55
N ALA A 48 -70.03 -4.60 -3.11
CA ALA A 48 -69.80 -4.59 -4.55
C ALA A 48 -69.75 -6.01 -5.15
N SER A 49 -70.13 -7.04 -4.38
CA SER A 49 -69.89 -8.43 -4.73
C SER A 49 -71.07 -9.36 -4.42
N ASP A 50 -71.45 -10.20 -5.38
CA ASP A 50 -72.63 -11.10 -5.30
C ASP A 50 -72.48 -12.24 -4.27
N TRP A 51 -71.38 -12.29 -3.51
CA TRP A 51 -71.07 -13.35 -2.55
C TRP A 51 -72.12 -13.52 -1.46
N PHE A 52 -72.84 -12.45 -1.08
CA PHE A 52 -73.91 -12.56 -0.10
C PHE A 52 -75.15 -13.27 -0.67
N ALA A 53 -75.58 -12.89 -1.88
CA ALA A 53 -76.67 -13.56 -2.59
C ALA A 53 -76.35 -15.04 -2.82
N TYR A 54 -75.16 -15.37 -3.33
CA TYR A 54 -74.70 -16.76 -3.48
C TYR A 54 -74.64 -17.53 -2.16
N PHE A 55 -74.21 -16.88 -1.06
CA PHE A 55 -74.23 -17.48 0.26
C PHE A 55 -75.66 -17.77 0.75
N VAL A 56 -76.60 -16.85 0.54
CA VAL A 56 -78.02 -17.06 0.91
C VAL A 56 -78.63 -18.18 0.06
N GLU A 57 -78.37 -18.24 -1.25
CA GLU A 57 -78.80 -19.33 -2.12
C GLU A 57 -78.24 -20.69 -1.66
N GLU A 58 -76.93 -20.82 -1.43
CA GLU A 58 -76.30 -22.06 -0.92
C GLU A 58 -76.86 -22.48 0.46
N MET A 59 -77.08 -21.53 1.38
CA MET A 59 -77.70 -21.82 2.68
C MET A 59 -79.18 -22.24 2.55
N LEU A 60 -79.89 -21.81 1.51
CA LEU A 60 -81.23 -22.26 1.15
C LEU A 60 -81.19 -23.60 0.38
N GLU A 61 -80.15 -23.92 -0.37
CA GLU A 61 -79.98 -25.22 -1.04
C GLU A 61 -79.59 -26.32 -0.03
N ALA A 62 -78.80 -25.99 0.99
CA ALA A 62 -78.19 -26.93 1.94
C ALA A 62 -79.15 -27.93 2.62
N PRO A 63 -78.69 -29.17 2.90
CA PRO A 63 -79.51 -30.19 3.58
C PRO A 63 -79.74 -29.90 5.08
N ASN A 64 -78.85 -29.15 5.72
CA ASN A 64 -78.94 -28.74 7.12
C ASN A 64 -79.06 -27.21 7.23
N ARG A 65 -80.12 -26.65 6.63
CA ARG A 65 -80.37 -25.20 6.58
C ARG A 65 -80.27 -24.52 7.96
N PRO A 66 -79.78 -23.27 8.04
CA PRO A 66 -79.98 -22.43 9.22
C PRO A 66 -81.47 -22.17 9.46
N ALA A 67 -81.83 -21.82 10.69
CA ALA A 67 -83.19 -21.35 11.02
C ALA A 67 -83.26 -19.80 11.00
N VAL A 68 -82.13 -19.14 11.30
CA VAL A 68 -81.96 -17.69 11.20
C VAL A 68 -80.58 -17.40 10.59
N ILE A 69 -80.53 -16.50 9.63
CA ILE A 69 -79.32 -15.81 9.14
C ILE A 69 -79.41 -14.38 9.63
N LEU A 70 -78.34 -13.90 10.27
CA LEU A 70 -78.16 -12.52 10.68
C LEU A 70 -76.98 -11.96 9.89
N ASP A 71 -77.24 -11.10 8.91
CA ASP A 71 -76.19 -10.36 8.23
C ASP A 71 -75.88 -9.08 9.01
N ALA A 72 -74.77 -9.11 9.74
CA ALA A 72 -74.25 -7.99 10.52
C ALA A 72 -73.31 -7.06 9.71
N GLY A 73 -73.04 -7.41 8.44
CA GLY A 73 -72.25 -6.62 7.51
C GLY A 73 -73.07 -5.60 6.73
N GLY A 74 -74.38 -5.86 6.55
CA GLY A 74 -75.31 -4.93 5.91
C GLY A 74 -75.26 -4.96 4.38
N ASN A 75 -75.23 -6.15 3.79
CA ASN A 75 -75.09 -6.36 2.34
C ASN A 75 -76.39 -6.08 1.58
N GLU A 76 -77.53 -6.50 2.14
CA GLU A 76 -78.88 -6.23 1.58
C GLU A 76 -79.82 -5.60 2.62
N VAL A 77 -79.41 -4.46 3.21
CA VAL A 77 -80.21 -3.75 4.24
C VAL A 77 -81.49 -3.16 3.66
N ASP A 78 -81.46 -2.64 2.43
CA ASP A 78 -82.63 -2.00 1.83
C ASP A 78 -83.84 -2.95 1.70
N ASP A 79 -83.59 -4.23 1.42
CA ASP A 79 -84.62 -5.28 1.33
C ASP A 79 -84.85 -6.06 2.64
N TYR A 80 -83.83 -6.19 3.53
CA TYR A 80 -83.91 -7.01 4.75
C TYR A 80 -83.62 -6.28 6.07
N SER A 81 -83.81 -4.96 6.13
CA SER A 81 -83.71 -4.10 7.35
C SER A 81 -84.70 -4.43 8.47
N THR A 82 -85.61 -5.39 8.27
CA THR A 82 -86.39 -6.04 9.32
C THR A 82 -86.40 -7.56 9.09
N PRO A 83 -86.60 -8.41 10.12
CA PRO A 83 -86.53 -9.86 9.92
C PRO A 83 -87.62 -10.40 8.98
N VAL A 84 -87.20 -10.89 7.80
CA VAL A 84 -88.05 -11.51 6.77
C VAL A 84 -87.93 -13.03 6.83
N ARG A 85 -88.98 -13.75 6.45
CA ARG A 85 -88.98 -15.22 6.29
C ARG A 85 -88.84 -15.58 4.82
N LEU A 86 -87.73 -16.23 4.46
CA LEU A 86 -87.45 -16.73 3.12
C LEU A 86 -88.12 -18.10 2.93
N ASN A 87 -89.01 -18.18 1.93
CA ASN A 87 -89.80 -19.38 1.64
C ASN A 87 -89.06 -20.36 0.73
N SER A 88 -89.17 -21.65 1.03
CA SER A 88 -88.64 -22.73 0.21
C SER A 88 -89.50 -23.00 -1.05
N THR A 89 -88.91 -23.03 -2.24
CA THR A 89 -89.58 -23.50 -3.47
C THR A 89 -89.86 -25.01 -3.45
N ALA A 90 -89.09 -25.78 -2.68
CA ALA A 90 -89.32 -27.20 -2.44
C ALA A 90 -90.16 -27.42 -1.17
N HIS A 91 -91.32 -28.08 -1.32
CA HIS A 91 -92.35 -28.27 -0.28
C HIS A 91 -91.94 -29.06 0.98
N GLU A 92 -90.78 -29.71 1.00
CA GLU A 92 -90.33 -30.57 2.13
C GLU A 92 -89.22 -29.95 2.99
N LYS A 93 -88.65 -28.79 2.61
CA LYS A 93 -87.47 -28.19 3.25
C LYS A 93 -87.88 -26.97 4.11
N ARG A 94 -87.32 -26.82 5.32
CA ARG A 94 -87.70 -25.79 6.31
C ARG A 94 -87.37 -24.36 5.85
N ASP A 95 -88.19 -23.39 6.23
CA ASP A 95 -87.96 -21.97 5.97
C ASP A 95 -86.83 -21.39 6.83
N VAL A 96 -86.25 -20.28 6.36
CA VAL A 96 -85.12 -19.57 6.98
C VAL A 96 -85.53 -18.12 7.23
N TRP A 97 -85.23 -17.58 8.41
CA TRP A 97 -85.37 -16.14 8.67
C TRP A 97 -84.08 -15.41 8.27
N LEU A 98 -84.18 -14.24 7.66
CA LEU A 98 -83.05 -13.36 7.33
C LEU A 98 -83.30 -11.95 7.90
N HIS A 99 -82.26 -11.34 8.44
CA HIS A 99 -82.24 -9.94 8.84
C HIS A 99 -80.87 -9.35 8.52
N SER A 100 -80.83 -8.25 7.76
CA SER A 100 -79.61 -7.53 7.38
C SER A 100 -79.55 -6.18 8.08
N TYR A 101 -78.41 -5.90 8.72
CA TYR A 101 -78.19 -4.69 9.50
C TYR A 101 -76.70 -4.37 9.55
N ILE A 102 -76.35 -3.09 9.43
CA ILE A 102 -74.98 -2.63 9.66
C ILE A 102 -74.73 -2.64 11.18
N THR A 103 -73.61 -3.24 11.59
CA THR A 103 -73.09 -3.11 12.96
C THR A 103 -72.11 -1.95 13.08
N ASN A 104 -72.16 -1.25 14.21
CA ASN A 104 -71.23 -0.18 14.58
C ASN A 104 -70.74 -0.44 16.02
N SER A 105 -69.62 0.18 16.39
CA SER A 105 -68.99 0.06 17.72
C SER A 105 -69.84 0.60 18.89
N GLU A 106 -70.87 1.40 18.60
CA GLU A 106 -71.70 2.08 19.61
C GLU A 106 -73.17 1.62 19.62
N THR A 107 -73.66 1.05 18.52
CA THR A 107 -75.07 0.69 18.31
C THR A 107 -75.27 -0.82 18.35
N TYR A 108 -76.40 -1.27 18.88
CA TYR A 108 -76.67 -2.70 19.08
C TYR A 108 -78.03 -3.11 18.52
N TRP A 109 -78.16 -4.38 18.14
CA TRP A 109 -79.42 -4.98 17.73
C TRP A 109 -79.78 -6.12 18.67
N GLN A 110 -80.92 -6.00 19.36
CA GLN A 110 -81.44 -7.04 20.23
C GLN A 110 -82.41 -7.93 19.43
N HIS A 111 -82.00 -9.14 19.07
CA HIS A 111 -82.84 -10.10 18.34
C HIS A 111 -83.58 -11.03 19.32
N GLN A 112 -84.92 -11.06 19.23
CA GLN A 112 -85.77 -11.99 19.97
C GLN A 112 -86.29 -13.08 19.03
N ILE A 113 -85.83 -14.31 19.24
CA ILE A 113 -86.17 -15.51 18.46
C ILE A 113 -87.20 -16.34 19.23
N THR A 114 -88.37 -16.58 18.65
CA THR A 114 -89.43 -17.41 19.24
C THR A 114 -89.38 -18.82 18.64
N ILE A 115 -89.27 -19.84 19.50
CA ILE A 115 -89.10 -21.24 19.09
C ILE A 115 -90.31 -22.05 19.56
N ASN A 116 -90.97 -22.76 18.64
CA ASN A 116 -91.96 -23.77 19.02
C ASN A 116 -91.26 -25.12 19.29
N THR A 117 -91.20 -25.51 20.56
CA THR A 117 -90.59 -26.76 21.03
C THR A 117 -91.50 -27.98 20.96
N THR A 118 -92.80 -27.83 20.67
CA THR A 118 -93.72 -28.97 20.51
C THR A 118 -93.71 -29.53 19.09
N ALA A 119 -93.08 -28.83 18.13
CA ALA A 119 -92.75 -29.40 16.83
C ALA A 119 -91.54 -30.33 16.95
N GLN A 120 -91.56 -31.46 16.24
CA GLN A 120 -90.43 -32.38 16.14
C GLN A 120 -89.98 -32.50 14.68
N PRO A 121 -88.81 -31.96 14.30
CA PRO A 121 -87.91 -31.10 15.10
C PRO A 121 -88.50 -29.69 15.37
N PRO A 122 -87.96 -28.93 16.34
CA PRO A 122 -88.41 -27.57 16.64
C PRO A 122 -88.28 -26.61 15.45
N VAL A 123 -89.13 -25.58 15.45
CA VAL A 123 -89.22 -24.57 14.38
C VAL A 123 -89.25 -23.17 14.98
N VAL A 124 -88.50 -22.24 14.39
CA VAL A 124 -88.57 -20.81 14.72
C VAL A 124 -89.85 -20.22 14.13
N THR A 125 -90.77 -19.78 14.99
CA THR A 125 -92.08 -19.24 14.59
C THR A 125 -92.07 -17.75 14.33
N ASN A 126 -91.16 -17.01 14.96
CA ASN A 126 -90.99 -15.58 14.78
C ASN A 126 -89.55 -15.14 15.09
N VAL A 127 -89.04 -14.16 14.34
CA VAL A 127 -87.83 -13.40 14.68
C VAL A 127 -88.21 -11.92 14.68
N SER A 128 -87.76 -11.19 15.71
CA SER A 128 -87.91 -9.74 15.79
C SER A 128 -86.59 -9.12 16.21
N ALA A 129 -86.34 -7.88 15.83
CA ALA A 129 -85.11 -7.16 16.13
C ALA A 129 -85.43 -5.74 16.60
N VAL A 130 -84.70 -5.25 17.60
CA VAL A 130 -84.82 -3.88 18.14
C VAL A 130 -83.47 -3.21 18.05
N PHE A 131 -83.42 -2.03 17.43
CA PHE A 131 -82.24 -1.17 17.40
C PHE A 131 -82.07 -0.44 18.74
N VAL A 132 -80.83 -0.38 19.22
CA VAL A 132 -80.42 0.32 20.44
C VAL A 132 -79.32 1.30 20.06
N GLU A 133 -79.61 2.59 20.19
CA GLU A 133 -78.80 3.69 19.65
C GLU A 133 -77.45 3.86 20.37
N SER A 134 -77.39 3.60 21.67
CA SER A 134 -76.14 3.57 22.44
C SER A 134 -76.06 2.37 23.38
N ILE A 135 -74.83 1.95 23.71
CA ILE A 135 -74.57 1.01 24.80
C ILE A 135 -75.16 1.47 26.15
N ALA A 136 -75.31 2.78 26.32
CA ALA A 136 -75.90 3.41 27.51
C ALA A 136 -77.38 3.05 27.69
N ASP A 137 -78.08 2.74 26.59
CA ASP A 137 -79.51 2.42 26.57
C ASP A 137 -79.80 0.92 26.63
N LEU A 138 -78.77 0.07 26.70
CA LEU A 138 -78.93 -1.37 26.92
C LEU A 138 -79.73 -1.64 28.21
N PRO A 139 -80.68 -2.59 28.20
CA PRO A 139 -81.38 -3.02 29.40
C PRO A 139 -80.46 -3.36 30.57
N GLU A 140 -80.87 -2.94 31.78
CA GLU A 140 -80.11 -3.08 33.03
C GLU A 140 -79.82 -4.53 33.46
N GLU A 141 -80.34 -5.54 32.76
CA GLU A 141 -79.97 -6.94 32.92
C GLU A 141 -78.64 -7.26 32.21
N TYR A 142 -78.44 -6.77 30.98
CA TYR A 142 -77.20 -6.97 30.22
C TYR A 142 -76.05 -6.14 30.79
N LYS A 143 -76.33 -4.92 31.28
CA LYS A 143 -75.31 -4.12 31.98
C LYS A 143 -74.80 -4.77 33.27
N LYS A 144 -75.53 -5.72 33.87
CA LYS A 144 -75.10 -6.45 35.07
C LYS A 144 -74.24 -7.68 34.76
N ASP A 145 -74.02 -7.98 33.48
CA ASP A 145 -73.08 -9.02 33.09
C ASP A 145 -71.66 -8.72 33.57
N THR A 146 -70.96 -9.76 34.03
CA THR A 146 -69.62 -9.63 34.61
C THR A 146 -68.54 -9.31 33.57
N LEU A 147 -68.71 -9.73 32.31
CA LEU A 147 -67.77 -9.42 31.24
C LEU A 147 -67.99 -7.97 30.75
N TYR A 148 -69.24 -7.52 30.65
CA TYR A 148 -69.58 -6.12 30.38
C TYR A 148 -68.97 -5.16 31.42
N GLN A 149 -69.16 -5.43 32.73
CA GLN A 149 -68.64 -4.57 33.79
C GLN A 149 -67.10 -4.60 33.89
N ASN A 150 -66.46 -5.74 33.66
CA ASN A 150 -65.00 -5.86 33.83
C ASN A 150 -64.20 -5.41 32.59
N GLN A 151 -64.77 -5.50 31.38
CA GLN A 151 -64.06 -5.19 30.13
C GLN A 151 -64.61 -3.91 29.48
N ILE A 152 -65.88 -3.90 29.09
CA ILE A 152 -66.45 -2.82 28.26
C ILE A 152 -66.54 -1.51 29.04
N ARG A 153 -66.96 -1.55 30.31
CA ARG A 153 -66.98 -0.36 31.18
C ARG A 153 -65.58 0.18 31.46
N LEU A 154 -64.60 -0.70 31.67
CA LEU A 154 -63.21 -0.31 31.95
C LEU A 154 -62.55 0.33 30.72
N LEU A 155 -62.73 -0.26 29.53
CA LEU A 155 -62.25 0.31 28.27
C LEU A 155 -62.91 1.68 27.98
N ARG A 156 -64.21 1.84 28.28
CA ARG A 156 -64.87 3.15 28.18
C ARG A 156 -64.38 4.17 29.22
N GLN A 157 -63.99 3.74 30.42
CA GLN A 157 -63.32 4.63 31.37
C GLN A 157 -61.97 5.10 30.83
N PHE A 158 -61.12 4.19 30.35
CA PHE A 158 -59.82 4.56 29.77
C PHE A 158 -59.96 5.41 28.49
N ALA A 159 -60.99 5.18 27.66
CA ALA A 159 -61.27 6.02 26.50
C ALA A 159 -61.66 7.45 26.90
N ASN A 160 -62.53 7.61 27.91
CA ASN A 160 -62.88 8.93 28.44
C ASN A 160 -61.67 9.63 29.07
N GLU A 161 -60.87 8.90 29.86
CA GLU A 161 -59.65 9.40 30.51
C GLU A 161 -58.60 9.82 29.47
N ALA A 162 -58.47 9.09 28.35
CA ALA A 162 -57.61 9.47 27.22
C ALA A 162 -58.11 10.71 26.48
N ILE A 163 -59.44 10.92 26.37
CA ILE A 163 -60.03 12.14 25.79
C ILE A 163 -59.85 13.35 26.73
N GLU A 164 -60.00 13.16 28.04
CA GLU A 164 -59.77 14.21 29.05
C GLU A 164 -58.28 14.60 29.18
N HIS A 165 -57.36 13.74 28.73
CA HIS A 165 -55.91 13.95 28.75
C HIS A 165 -55.25 13.99 27.35
N ASP A 166 -56.00 14.30 26.30
CA ASP A 166 -55.49 14.34 24.93
C ASP A 166 -54.57 15.56 24.68
N VAL A 167 -53.26 15.32 24.73
CA VAL A 167 -52.24 16.38 24.70
C VAL A 167 -52.08 17.02 23.32
N VAL A 168 -51.90 18.34 23.31
CA VAL A 168 -51.44 19.08 22.13
C VAL A 168 -49.95 18.85 21.95
N VAL A 169 -49.56 18.26 20.83
CA VAL A 169 -48.16 17.91 20.49
C VAL A 169 -47.47 18.98 19.65
N GLY A 170 -48.23 19.95 19.14
CA GLY A 170 -47.71 21.06 18.36
C GLY A 170 -48.80 21.80 17.61
N THR A 171 -48.43 22.49 16.54
CA THR A 171 -49.37 23.17 15.64
C THR A 171 -49.01 22.91 14.18
N ALA A 172 -50.01 22.89 13.32
CA ALA A 172 -49.86 22.64 11.88
C ALA A 172 -50.78 23.54 11.05
N LEU A 173 -50.47 23.67 9.76
CA LEU A 173 -51.46 24.04 8.76
C LEU A 173 -52.49 22.90 8.61
N ALA A 174 -53.65 23.21 8.03
CA ALA A 174 -54.74 22.23 7.90
C ALA A 174 -54.28 20.99 7.13
N MET A 175 -54.63 19.81 7.65
CA MET A 175 -54.44 18.54 6.99
C MET A 175 -55.80 18.01 6.54
N PRO A 176 -56.06 17.85 5.23
CA PRO A 176 -57.36 17.43 4.75
C PRO A 176 -57.65 15.97 5.11
N THR A 177 -58.94 15.65 5.15
CA THR A 177 -59.44 14.29 5.42
C THR A 177 -58.83 13.26 4.48
N GLN A 178 -58.21 12.23 5.07
CA GLN A 178 -57.53 11.19 4.31
C GLN A 178 -58.49 10.07 3.92
N ARG A 179 -59.52 9.74 4.71
CA ARG A 179 -60.50 8.69 4.39
C ARG A 179 -61.95 9.17 4.39
N VAL A 180 -62.72 8.80 3.36
CA VAL A 180 -64.17 9.04 3.24
C VAL A 180 -64.82 7.79 2.62
N GLY A 181 -65.33 6.89 3.46
CA GLY A 181 -65.82 5.58 3.00
C GLY A 181 -64.71 4.78 2.31
N PRO A 182 -64.88 4.35 1.04
CA PRO A 182 -63.83 3.68 0.27
C PRO A 182 -62.79 4.64 -0.31
N TYR A 183 -63.03 5.96 -0.32
CA TYR A 183 -62.03 6.94 -0.77
C TYR A 183 -60.91 7.06 0.27
N ILE A 184 -59.66 6.90 -0.17
CA ILE A 184 -58.46 7.15 0.64
C ILE A 184 -57.48 8.01 -0.18
N ARG A 185 -57.27 9.26 0.26
CA ARG A 185 -56.48 10.30 -0.41
C ARG A 185 -55.06 9.86 -0.75
N CYS A 186 -54.35 9.26 0.20
CA CYS A 186 -52.96 8.79 0.03
C CYS A 186 -52.80 7.68 -1.01
N LEU A 187 -53.87 7.00 -1.45
CA LEU A 187 -53.76 5.98 -2.50
C LEU A 187 -53.70 6.59 -3.93
N GLY A 188 -53.69 7.92 -4.04
CA GLY A 188 -53.74 8.65 -5.31
C GLY A 188 -52.48 9.44 -5.68
N GLY A 189 -51.36 9.19 -5.03
CA GLY A 189 -50.13 9.99 -5.15
C GLY A 189 -49.68 10.53 -3.79
N GLU A 190 -48.88 11.59 -3.81
CA GLU A 190 -48.41 12.29 -2.60
C GLU A 190 -49.58 12.79 -1.73
N CYS A 191 -49.49 12.61 -0.41
CA CYS A 191 -50.43 13.16 0.55
C CYS A 191 -49.75 13.84 1.75
N GLU A 192 -50.49 14.73 2.39
CA GLU A 192 -50.00 15.62 3.45
C GLU A 192 -49.63 14.82 4.71
N ALA A 193 -50.44 13.80 5.05
CA ALA A 193 -50.16 12.84 6.12
C ALA A 193 -48.93 11.96 5.79
N GLY A 194 -48.78 11.54 4.52
CA GLY A 194 -47.67 10.74 4.06
C GLY A 194 -46.33 11.45 4.21
N ASN A 195 -46.27 12.72 3.80
CA ASN A 195 -45.09 13.56 3.99
C ASN A 195 -44.74 13.73 5.47
N LEU A 196 -45.72 13.98 6.35
CA LEU A 196 -45.48 14.12 7.79
C LEU A 196 -44.93 12.85 8.42
N PHE A 197 -45.58 11.70 8.19
CA PHE A 197 -45.19 10.43 8.81
C PHE A 197 -43.83 9.94 8.28
N ALA A 198 -43.56 10.07 6.98
CA ALA A 198 -42.25 9.75 6.43
C ALA A 198 -41.15 10.71 6.95
N ASN A 199 -41.45 12.02 7.06
CA ASN A 199 -40.50 12.99 7.64
C ASN A 199 -40.15 12.65 9.09
N ALA A 200 -41.15 12.32 9.91
CA ALA A 200 -40.95 11.98 11.31
C ALA A 200 -40.07 10.73 11.49
N MET A 201 -40.32 9.67 10.71
CA MET A 201 -39.46 8.48 10.72
C MET A 201 -38.04 8.78 10.24
N GLN A 202 -37.88 9.59 9.18
CA GLN A 202 -36.56 9.99 8.70
C GLN A 202 -35.79 10.81 9.76
N TRP A 203 -36.48 11.70 10.46
CA TRP A 203 -35.89 12.55 11.49
C TRP A 203 -35.52 11.76 12.75
N GLU A 204 -36.39 10.88 13.24
CA GLU A 204 -36.11 10.02 14.40
C GLU A 204 -34.94 9.07 14.12
N ALA A 205 -34.92 8.43 12.95
CA ALA A 205 -33.90 7.46 12.57
C ALA A 205 -32.60 8.06 12.01
N GLN A 206 -32.59 9.36 11.68
CA GLN A 206 -31.46 10.07 11.04
C GLN A 206 -31.00 9.45 9.69
N THR A 207 -31.94 8.99 8.87
CA THR A 207 -31.67 8.22 7.64
C THR A 207 -31.62 9.07 6.36
N ASP A 208 -31.00 8.55 5.28
CA ASP A 208 -31.00 9.16 3.94
C ASP A 208 -32.43 9.29 3.38
N ILE A 209 -33.26 8.27 3.64
CA ILE A 209 -34.65 8.15 3.16
C ILE A 209 -35.59 7.59 4.24
N ALA A 210 -36.90 7.77 4.05
CA ALA A 210 -37.91 6.99 4.76
C ALA A 210 -39.14 6.72 3.88
N PHE A 211 -39.88 5.65 4.16
CA PHE A 211 -41.09 5.28 3.42
C PHE A 211 -42.11 4.49 4.26
N LEU A 212 -43.41 4.65 3.96
CA LEU A 212 -44.51 3.85 4.53
C LEU A 212 -45.63 3.61 3.51
N ALA A 213 -46.33 2.49 3.63
CA ALA A 213 -47.47 2.14 2.79
C ALA A 213 -48.67 3.06 3.07
N SER A 214 -49.24 3.63 2.01
CA SER A 214 -50.41 4.52 2.08
C SER A 214 -51.64 3.84 2.69
N GLY A 215 -51.71 2.50 2.65
CA GLY A 215 -52.72 1.70 3.36
C GLY A 215 -52.66 1.78 4.90
N GLY A 216 -51.57 2.27 5.49
CA GLY A 216 -51.48 2.54 6.93
C GLY A 216 -52.22 3.80 7.37
N LEU A 217 -52.41 4.76 6.45
CA LEU A 217 -52.96 6.09 6.74
C LEU A 217 -54.49 6.10 6.59
N ARG A 218 -55.20 6.43 7.68
CA ARG A 218 -56.65 6.20 7.83
C ARG A 218 -57.46 7.37 8.38
N GLY A 219 -56.82 8.43 8.87
CA GLY A 219 -57.47 9.46 9.68
C GLY A 219 -58.33 10.50 8.96
N ASN A 220 -59.04 11.28 9.77
CA ASN A 220 -59.99 12.28 9.31
C ASN A 220 -59.37 13.65 8.95
N GLY A 221 -58.04 13.79 9.09
CA GLY A 221 -57.36 15.08 8.99
C GLY A 221 -57.55 15.95 10.24
N TRP A 222 -57.11 17.20 10.17
CA TRP A 222 -57.22 18.20 11.23
C TRP A 222 -57.24 19.63 10.66
N GLU A 223 -57.82 20.58 11.39
CA GLU A 223 -57.85 21.99 10.96
C GLU A 223 -56.50 22.71 11.17
N ALA A 224 -56.36 23.95 10.71
CA ALA A 224 -55.14 24.73 10.93
C ALA A 224 -55.11 25.27 12.37
N GLY A 225 -54.23 24.74 13.21
CA GLY A 225 -54.21 25.04 14.64
C GLY A 225 -53.37 24.06 15.45
N PRO A 226 -53.69 23.86 16.75
CA PRO A 226 -53.17 22.77 17.57
C PRO A 226 -53.39 21.41 16.91
N VAL A 227 -52.40 20.53 17.00
CA VAL A 227 -52.52 19.11 16.66
C VAL A 227 -52.50 18.30 17.95
N HIS A 228 -53.46 17.40 18.09
CA HIS A 228 -53.62 16.52 19.25
C HIS A 228 -53.02 15.13 19.03
N LEU A 229 -52.66 14.45 20.12
CA LEU A 229 -52.11 13.09 20.05
C LEU A 229 -53.15 12.09 19.53
N SER A 230 -54.44 12.27 19.85
CA SER A 230 -55.53 11.47 19.27
C SER A 230 -55.64 11.60 17.75
N GLU A 231 -55.27 12.74 17.17
CA GLU A 231 -55.30 12.95 15.71
C GLU A 231 -54.17 12.20 15.01
N ILE A 232 -52.99 12.07 15.64
CA ILE A 232 -51.89 11.22 15.17
C ILE A 232 -52.28 9.74 15.20
N TRP A 233 -52.85 9.27 16.32
CA TRP A 233 -53.33 7.89 16.45
C TRP A 233 -54.52 7.60 15.52
N GLY A 234 -55.40 8.57 15.28
CA GLY A 234 -56.44 8.49 14.27
C GLY A 234 -55.86 8.44 12.85
N MET A 235 -54.74 9.12 12.60
CA MET A 235 -54.07 9.13 11.30
C MET A 235 -53.42 7.79 10.96
N LEU A 236 -52.69 7.18 11.90
CA LEU A 236 -52.12 5.85 11.77
C LEU A 236 -52.47 5.03 13.03
N PRO A 237 -53.52 4.18 12.99
CA PRO A 237 -54.05 3.50 14.18
C PRO A 237 -53.33 2.18 14.52
N PHE A 238 -52.38 1.75 13.69
CA PHE A 238 -51.62 0.51 13.89
C PHE A 238 -50.38 0.81 14.76
N PRO A 239 -50.12 0.06 15.85
CA PRO A 239 -48.99 0.33 16.76
C PRO A 239 -47.66 -0.16 16.18
N ASN A 240 -47.34 0.29 14.96
CA ASN A 240 -46.12 -0.06 14.25
C ASN A 240 -44.94 0.72 14.86
N THR A 241 -43.81 0.06 15.02
CA THR A 241 -42.56 0.71 15.42
C THR A 241 -41.70 1.04 14.20
N ILE A 242 -40.68 1.88 14.37
CA ILE A 242 -39.74 2.20 13.30
C ILE A 242 -38.79 1.02 13.07
N CYS A 243 -38.66 0.63 11.80
CA CYS A 243 -37.68 -0.29 11.28
C CYS A 243 -36.57 0.49 10.56
N THR A 244 -35.30 0.18 10.80
CA THR A 244 -34.15 0.85 10.17
C THR A 244 -33.18 -0.15 9.56
N GLY A 245 -32.64 0.15 8.38
CA GLY A 245 -31.60 -0.65 7.74
C GLY A 245 -30.80 0.13 6.69
N THR A 246 -30.06 -0.59 5.86
CA THR A 246 -29.28 -0.04 4.75
C THR A 246 -29.51 -0.85 3.49
N MET A 247 -29.91 -0.19 2.40
CA MET A 247 -30.19 -0.82 1.11
C MET A 247 -29.41 -0.14 -0.03
N SER A 248 -29.11 -0.90 -1.07
CA SER A 248 -28.56 -0.39 -2.33
C SER A 248 -29.59 0.43 -3.11
N GLY A 249 -29.13 1.18 -4.12
CA GLY A 249 -30.00 1.83 -5.09
C GLY A 249 -30.82 0.83 -5.90
N VAL A 250 -30.29 -0.37 -6.15
CA VAL A 250 -30.99 -1.48 -6.82
C VAL A 250 -32.18 -1.96 -5.98
N SER A 251 -31.99 -2.24 -4.70
CA SER A 251 -33.08 -2.66 -3.80
C SER A 251 -34.12 -1.55 -3.63
N LEU A 252 -33.67 -0.30 -3.50
CA LEU A 252 -34.56 0.86 -3.45
C LEU A 252 -35.37 1.03 -4.74
N PHE A 253 -34.75 0.89 -5.92
CA PHE A 253 -35.46 0.90 -7.21
C PHE A 253 -36.51 -0.21 -7.26
N ASN A 254 -36.17 -1.44 -6.89
CA ASN A 254 -37.11 -2.57 -6.89
C ASN A 254 -38.33 -2.32 -5.99
N ILE A 255 -38.13 -1.75 -4.80
CA ILE A 255 -39.22 -1.37 -3.88
C ILE A 255 -40.11 -0.27 -4.47
N LEU A 256 -39.51 0.78 -5.04
CA LEU A 256 -40.25 1.92 -5.59
C LEU A 256 -40.99 1.56 -6.89
N GLU A 257 -40.37 0.81 -7.80
CA GLU A 257 -41.02 0.30 -9.01
C GLU A 257 -42.12 -0.72 -8.66
N TYR A 258 -41.96 -1.59 -7.65
CA TYR A 258 -43.06 -2.43 -7.18
C TYR A 258 -44.26 -1.60 -6.67
N SER A 259 -44.00 -0.60 -5.83
CA SER A 259 -45.00 0.35 -5.32
C SER A 259 -45.72 1.09 -6.46
N ILE A 260 -44.96 1.69 -7.39
CA ILE A 260 -45.49 2.48 -8.51
C ILE A 260 -46.19 1.59 -9.56
N ARG A 261 -45.77 0.35 -9.76
CA ARG A 261 -46.44 -0.64 -10.64
C ARG A 261 -47.77 -1.13 -10.06
N THR A 262 -47.87 -1.28 -8.74
CA THR A 262 -49.07 -1.82 -8.06
C THR A 262 -50.07 -0.76 -7.59
N ALA A 263 -49.68 0.50 -7.46
CA ALA A 263 -50.61 1.60 -7.16
C ALA A 263 -51.60 1.84 -8.32
N THR A 264 -52.91 1.92 -8.05
CA THR A 264 -53.88 2.30 -9.11
C THR A 264 -53.92 3.81 -9.33
N PHE A 265 -53.57 4.61 -8.31
CA PHE A 265 -53.71 6.07 -8.24
C PHE A 265 -55.17 6.59 -8.24
N GLU A 266 -56.16 5.71 -8.18
CA GLU A 266 -57.59 6.05 -8.29
C GLU A 266 -58.23 6.58 -6.99
N LYS A 267 -57.46 6.63 -5.89
CA LYS A 267 -57.91 7.04 -4.55
C LYS A 267 -59.02 6.15 -3.96
N HIS A 268 -59.29 4.99 -4.55
CA HIS A 268 -60.21 3.99 -4.01
C HIS A 268 -59.44 2.95 -3.19
N GLN A 269 -60.02 2.45 -2.11
CA GLN A 269 -59.45 1.36 -1.33
C GLN A 269 -59.42 0.07 -2.17
N SER A 270 -58.21 -0.48 -2.35
CA SER A 270 -57.96 -1.85 -2.79
C SER A 270 -56.62 -2.33 -2.23
N ASP A 271 -56.42 -3.64 -2.17
CA ASP A 271 -55.18 -4.26 -1.65
C ASP A 271 -53.94 -3.93 -2.49
N GLN A 272 -54.11 -3.48 -3.74
CA GLN A 272 -53.04 -3.05 -4.63
C GLN A 272 -52.79 -1.55 -4.50
N ALA A 273 -53.86 -0.73 -4.47
CA ALA A 273 -53.75 0.71 -4.26
C ALA A 273 -53.11 1.06 -2.90
N ALA A 274 -53.35 0.23 -1.87
CA ALA A 274 -52.73 0.32 -0.54
C ALA A 274 -51.18 0.27 -0.53
N ARG A 275 -50.55 -0.27 -1.60
CA ARG A 275 -49.10 -0.53 -1.69
C ARG A 275 -48.26 0.69 -2.07
N LEU A 276 -48.90 1.78 -2.50
CA LEU A 276 -48.22 3.03 -2.82
C LEU A 276 -47.46 3.52 -1.59
N LEU A 277 -46.14 3.67 -1.70
CA LEU A 277 -45.30 4.21 -0.64
C LEU A 277 -45.34 5.74 -0.62
N GLN A 278 -45.69 6.32 0.52
CA GLN A 278 -45.40 7.72 0.84
C GLN A 278 -43.95 7.82 1.31
N VAL A 279 -43.25 8.91 0.98
CA VAL A 279 -41.78 8.97 1.08
C VAL A 279 -41.23 10.28 1.67
N ALA A 280 -40.04 10.20 2.26
CA ALA A 280 -39.19 11.31 2.65
C ALA A 280 -37.73 11.05 2.20
N GLY A 281 -36.97 12.12 1.99
CA GLY A 281 -35.65 12.06 1.35
C GLY A 281 -35.68 11.70 -0.15
N LEU A 282 -36.85 11.56 -0.76
CA LEU A 282 -37.05 11.07 -2.12
C LEU A 282 -37.95 11.99 -2.96
N LYS A 283 -37.67 12.03 -4.27
CA LYS A 283 -38.58 12.49 -5.32
C LYS A 283 -38.72 11.41 -6.39
N ILE A 284 -39.96 11.13 -6.76
CA ILE A 284 -40.37 10.04 -7.64
C ILE A 284 -41.21 10.65 -8.76
N THR A 285 -40.78 10.48 -10.01
CA THR A 285 -41.53 10.87 -11.20
C THR A 285 -41.99 9.60 -11.91
N TYR A 286 -43.28 9.52 -12.26
CA TYR A 286 -43.85 8.34 -12.91
C TYR A 286 -44.82 8.71 -14.05
N ASN A 287 -44.96 7.81 -15.03
CA ASN A 287 -45.86 8.00 -16.17
C ASN A 287 -47.29 7.61 -15.79
N ASN A 288 -48.21 8.57 -15.79
CA ASN A 288 -49.62 8.36 -15.46
C ASN A 288 -50.52 7.93 -16.65
N LYS A 289 -49.92 7.70 -17.83
CA LYS A 289 -50.62 7.22 -19.04
C LYS A 289 -50.39 5.75 -19.37
N LEU A 290 -49.33 5.16 -18.82
CA LEU A 290 -49.03 3.74 -18.98
C LEU A 290 -49.99 2.86 -18.15
N PRO A 291 -50.31 1.63 -18.61
CA PRO A 291 -51.30 0.77 -17.96
C PRO A 291 -51.00 0.43 -16.49
N TYR A 292 -52.04 0.12 -15.72
CA TYR A 292 -51.88 -0.55 -14.43
C TYR A 292 -51.11 -1.87 -14.60
N GLY A 293 -50.17 -2.15 -13.70
CA GLY A 293 -49.36 -3.36 -13.73
C GLY A 293 -48.18 -3.34 -14.71
N SER A 294 -48.04 -2.34 -15.59
CA SER A 294 -46.78 -2.11 -16.31
C SER A 294 -45.79 -1.33 -15.45
N SER A 295 -44.51 -1.36 -15.82
CA SER A 295 -43.52 -0.43 -15.27
C SER A 295 -43.86 1.00 -15.66
N ARG A 296 -43.67 1.93 -14.72
CA ARG A 296 -44.13 3.33 -14.85
C ARG A 296 -43.19 4.36 -14.24
N LEU A 297 -42.16 3.94 -13.50
CA LEU A 297 -41.16 4.82 -12.93
C LEU A 297 -40.36 5.51 -14.07
N LEU A 298 -40.13 6.82 -13.96
CA LEU A 298 -39.39 7.64 -14.95
C LEU A 298 -38.12 8.24 -14.35
N ALA A 299 -38.16 8.65 -13.08
CA ALA A 299 -36.99 9.14 -12.36
C ALA A 299 -37.15 8.93 -10.85
N VAL A 300 -36.02 8.71 -10.16
CA VAL A 300 -35.91 8.79 -8.70
C VAL A 300 -34.73 9.70 -8.38
N ASP A 301 -34.96 10.76 -7.61
CA ASP A 301 -33.92 11.58 -6.99
C ASP A 301 -33.93 11.39 -5.47
N VAL A 302 -32.72 11.30 -4.89
CA VAL A 302 -32.49 11.19 -3.44
C VAL A 302 -31.90 12.50 -2.91
N TRP A 303 -32.35 12.94 -1.74
CA TRP A 303 -31.86 14.14 -1.08
C TRP A 303 -30.50 13.89 -0.43
N ASN A 304 -29.45 14.53 -0.93
CA ASN A 304 -28.13 14.48 -0.30
C ASN A 304 -28.04 15.54 0.82
N GLN A 305 -28.36 15.14 2.05
CA GLN A 305 -28.33 16.01 3.24
C GLN A 305 -26.98 16.76 3.39
N LYS A 306 -25.86 16.08 3.13
CA LYS A 306 -24.50 16.65 3.25
C LYS A 306 -24.16 17.70 2.18
N GLN A 307 -24.87 17.71 1.05
CA GLN A 307 -24.62 18.61 -0.08
C GLN A 307 -25.76 19.59 -0.36
N GLY A 308 -26.89 19.48 0.36
CA GLY A 308 -28.05 20.35 0.22
C GLY A 308 -28.70 20.31 -1.17
N LYS A 309 -28.64 19.15 -1.84
CA LYS A 309 -29.08 18.98 -3.23
C LYS A 309 -29.71 17.61 -3.47
N TRP A 310 -30.71 17.60 -4.35
CA TRP A 310 -31.20 16.38 -4.99
C TRP A 310 -30.14 15.80 -5.93
N LYS A 311 -30.06 14.47 -5.98
CA LYS A 311 -29.23 13.71 -6.92
C LYS A 311 -29.98 12.46 -7.35
N SER A 312 -29.94 12.14 -8.63
CA SER A 312 -30.58 10.96 -9.18
C SER A 312 -30.02 9.67 -8.56
N LEU A 313 -30.88 8.67 -8.47
CA LEU A 313 -30.59 7.39 -7.84
C LEU A 313 -29.37 6.73 -8.50
N SER A 314 -28.46 6.20 -7.67
CA SER A 314 -27.24 5.52 -8.09
C SER A 314 -27.31 4.05 -7.65
N PRO A 315 -27.15 3.07 -8.55
CA PRO A 315 -27.39 1.64 -8.27
C PRO A 315 -26.57 1.07 -7.10
N THR A 316 -25.25 1.25 -7.14
CA THR A 316 -24.29 0.70 -6.16
C THR A 316 -24.17 1.51 -4.88
N ARG A 317 -24.75 2.72 -4.81
CA ARG A 317 -24.73 3.51 -3.58
C ARG A 317 -25.64 2.86 -2.54
N LEU A 318 -25.13 2.71 -1.32
CA LEU A 318 -25.91 2.38 -0.13
C LEU A 318 -26.64 3.63 0.41
N TYR A 319 -27.89 3.44 0.84
CA TYR A 319 -28.75 4.43 1.47
C TYR A 319 -29.28 3.85 2.79
N THR A 320 -29.16 4.64 3.86
CA THR A 320 -29.82 4.32 5.14
C THR A 320 -31.31 4.60 5.02
N PHE A 321 -32.16 3.70 5.50
CA PHE A 321 -33.62 3.80 5.36
C PHE A 321 -34.36 3.63 6.68
N ALA A 322 -35.51 4.30 6.80
CA ALA A 322 -36.49 4.07 7.85
C ALA A 322 -37.86 3.70 7.25
N SER A 323 -38.54 2.73 7.84
CA SER A 323 -39.91 2.35 7.51
C SER A 323 -40.65 1.90 8.78
N SER A 324 -41.86 1.35 8.66
CA SER A 324 -42.55 0.77 9.81
C SER A 324 -42.32 -0.74 9.92
N SER A 325 -42.54 -1.29 11.12
CA SER A 325 -42.39 -2.71 11.43
C SER A 325 -43.26 -3.62 10.55
N TYR A 326 -44.36 -3.11 9.99
CA TYR A 326 -45.25 -3.84 9.11
C TYR A 326 -44.62 -4.13 7.74
N GLU A 327 -44.01 -3.12 7.10
CA GLU A 327 -43.29 -3.26 5.83
C GLU A 327 -42.06 -4.16 5.96
N CYS A 328 -41.34 -4.09 7.09
CA CYS A 328 -40.18 -4.94 7.34
C CYS A 328 -40.52 -6.37 7.76
N GLY A 329 -41.59 -6.58 8.53
CA GLY A 329 -41.88 -7.87 9.17
C GLY A 329 -42.98 -8.70 8.49
N GLU A 330 -44.15 -8.10 8.23
CA GLU A 330 -45.36 -8.86 7.87
C GLU A 330 -45.69 -8.80 6.38
N TYR A 331 -45.37 -7.69 5.70
CA TYR A 331 -45.91 -7.40 4.38
C TYR A 331 -45.11 -8.00 3.20
N GLN A 332 -45.12 -9.33 3.11
CA GLN A 332 -44.67 -10.21 2.00
C GLN A 332 -43.79 -9.61 0.87
N PRO A 333 -44.25 -8.71 -0.03
CA PRO A 333 -43.39 -8.12 -1.07
C PRO A 333 -42.22 -7.26 -0.57
N TYR A 334 -42.22 -6.79 0.68
CA TYR A 334 -41.18 -5.88 1.22
C TYR A 334 -40.17 -6.53 2.20
N PRO A 335 -40.49 -7.54 3.04
CA PRO A 335 -39.50 -8.27 3.87
C PRO A 335 -38.30 -8.81 3.08
N MET A 336 -38.53 -9.42 1.91
CA MET A 336 -37.45 -9.91 1.03
C MET A 336 -36.55 -8.77 0.50
N LEU A 337 -37.11 -7.57 0.28
CA LEU A 337 -36.37 -6.41 -0.24
C LEU A 337 -35.82 -5.49 0.87
N THR A 338 -36.20 -5.75 2.11
CA THR A 338 -35.66 -5.10 3.32
C THR A 338 -34.78 -6.05 4.14
N GLY A 339 -34.55 -7.29 3.66
CA GLY A 339 -33.54 -8.22 4.18
C GLY A 339 -33.85 -8.85 5.55
N THR A 340 -35.11 -8.86 6.00
CA THR A 340 -35.46 -9.33 7.35
C THR A 340 -35.58 -10.85 7.48
N ASP A 341 -35.77 -11.56 6.37
CA ASP A 341 -35.79 -13.02 6.29
C ASP A 341 -34.42 -13.65 5.93
N GLY A 342 -33.41 -12.80 5.69
CA GLY A 342 -32.05 -13.23 5.31
C GLY A 342 -31.93 -13.80 3.89
N SER A 343 -32.96 -13.67 3.04
CA SER A 343 -32.97 -14.24 1.68
C SER A 343 -32.32 -13.36 0.60
N PHE A 344 -32.00 -12.10 0.93
CA PHE A 344 -31.46 -11.10 0.00
C PHE A 344 -30.30 -10.36 0.66
N SER A 345 -29.13 -10.37 0.02
CA SER A 345 -27.94 -9.68 0.51
C SER A 345 -27.05 -9.22 -0.65
N ILE A 346 -27.33 -8.03 -1.19
CA ILE A 346 -26.34 -7.33 -2.01
C ILE A 346 -25.21 -6.88 -1.06
N GLN A 347 -23.95 -6.91 -1.51
CA GLN A 347 -22.81 -6.71 -0.62
C GLN A 347 -22.85 -5.33 0.07
N GLY A 348 -22.87 -5.32 1.41
CA GLY A 348 -22.97 -4.11 2.22
C GLY A 348 -24.40 -3.65 2.58
N GLU A 349 -25.44 -4.34 2.12
CA GLU A 349 -26.79 -4.14 2.66
C GLU A 349 -26.90 -4.66 4.10
N MET A 350 -27.80 -4.06 4.88
CA MET A 350 -28.11 -4.46 6.25
C MET A 350 -29.63 -4.53 6.42
N GLY A 351 -30.12 -5.71 6.79
CA GLY A 351 -31.54 -5.99 6.95
C GLY A 351 -32.25 -5.08 7.96
N GLY A 352 -33.53 -4.82 7.70
CA GLY A 352 -34.39 -3.95 8.48
C GLY A 352 -34.53 -4.39 9.93
N THR A 353 -33.81 -3.73 10.83
CA THR A 353 -33.89 -3.96 12.27
C THR A 353 -35.10 -3.22 12.81
N ILE A 354 -36.08 -3.96 13.34
CA ILE A 354 -37.28 -3.39 13.97
C ILE A 354 -36.91 -2.89 15.38
N GLY A 355 -37.08 -1.60 15.61
CA GLY A 355 -36.85 -0.96 16.91
C GLY A 355 -38.10 -0.91 17.80
N GLU A 356 -37.97 -0.28 18.97
CA GLU A 356 -39.04 -0.17 19.99
C GLU A 356 -39.89 1.12 19.84
N LYS A 357 -39.39 2.15 19.15
CA LYS A 357 -40.04 3.47 19.03
C LYS A 357 -41.26 3.39 18.11
N LEU A 358 -42.45 3.72 18.62
CA LEU A 358 -43.67 3.81 17.82
C LEU A 358 -43.59 4.94 16.79
N VAL A 359 -44.19 4.73 15.62
CA VAL A 359 -44.27 5.77 14.57
C VAL A 359 -45.06 6.99 15.05
N GLN A 360 -46.11 6.78 15.87
CA GLN A 360 -46.90 7.86 16.48
C GLN A 360 -46.06 8.72 17.45
N ASP A 361 -45.21 8.07 18.26
CA ASP A 361 -44.31 8.77 19.17
C ASP A 361 -43.26 9.59 18.39
N ALA A 362 -42.74 9.06 17.29
CA ALA A 362 -41.83 9.81 16.42
C ALA A 362 -42.52 11.02 15.76
N VAL A 363 -43.80 10.92 15.37
CA VAL A 363 -44.57 12.07 14.83
C VAL A 363 -44.83 13.12 15.91
N ARG A 364 -45.13 12.74 17.16
CA ARG A 364 -45.17 13.68 18.30
C ARG A 364 -43.83 14.38 18.44
N ASP A 365 -42.76 13.63 18.67
CA ASP A 365 -41.44 14.16 19.01
C ASP A 365 -40.89 15.06 17.89
N TYR A 366 -41.21 14.74 16.63
CA TYR A 366 -40.91 15.57 15.46
C TYR A 366 -41.68 16.91 15.47
N LEU A 367 -42.99 16.90 15.76
CA LEU A 367 -43.82 18.13 15.84
C LEU A 367 -43.47 19.02 17.04
N GLU A 368 -43.05 18.42 18.16
CA GLU A 368 -42.58 19.14 19.34
C GLU A 368 -41.24 19.87 19.09
N ASN A 369 -40.35 19.29 18.29
CA ASN A 369 -39.02 19.84 18.00
C ASN A 369 -38.94 20.71 16.72
N LEU A 370 -40.03 20.80 15.95
CA LEU A 370 -40.09 21.55 14.69
C LEU A 370 -40.30 23.07 14.88
N SER A 371 -39.90 23.84 13.86
CA SER A 371 -40.33 25.23 13.72
C SER A 371 -41.82 25.28 13.35
N GLN A 372 -42.66 25.64 14.32
CA GLN A 372 -44.11 25.62 14.16
C GLN A 372 -44.69 26.87 13.46
N PRO A 373 -45.83 26.76 12.76
CA PRO A 373 -46.61 25.54 12.54
C PRO A 373 -46.00 24.63 11.46
N TYR A 374 -46.20 23.32 11.58
CA TYR A 374 -45.82 22.36 10.54
C TYR A 374 -46.54 22.66 9.21
N ASN A 375 -45.78 22.68 8.13
CA ASN A 375 -46.28 22.99 6.80
C ASN A 375 -46.82 21.73 6.10
N THR A 376 -48.13 21.69 5.82
CA THR A 376 -48.80 20.56 5.16
C THR A 376 -48.80 20.63 3.63
N THR A 377 -48.15 21.63 3.00
CA THR A 377 -48.09 21.70 1.52
C THR A 377 -47.31 20.52 0.93
N LEU A 378 -47.85 19.91 -0.13
CA LEU A 378 -47.15 18.92 -0.94
C LEU A 378 -45.90 19.54 -1.60
N GLU A 379 -44.83 18.75 -1.73
CA GLU A 379 -43.49 19.18 -2.16
C GLU A 379 -43.11 18.66 -3.57
N GLY A 380 -43.97 17.84 -4.19
CA GLY A 380 -43.69 17.16 -5.45
C GLY A 380 -42.78 15.95 -5.28
N ARG A 381 -43.00 15.18 -4.20
CA ARG A 381 -42.31 13.92 -3.88
C ARG A 381 -42.79 12.75 -4.73
N ILE A 382 -44.06 12.73 -5.13
CA ILE A 382 -44.63 11.66 -5.98
C ILE A 382 -45.43 12.32 -7.10
N THR A 383 -44.77 12.54 -8.24
CA THR A 383 -45.29 13.36 -9.35
C THR A 383 -45.64 12.49 -10.55
N GLY A 384 -46.92 12.40 -10.88
CA GLY A 384 -47.42 11.70 -12.06
C GLY A 384 -47.46 12.62 -13.28
N VAL A 385 -46.61 12.36 -14.28
CA VAL A 385 -46.55 13.12 -15.54
C VAL A 385 -47.19 12.34 -16.70
N ALA A 386 -47.63 13.06 -17.73
CA ALA A 386 -48.06 12.50 -19.00
C ALA A 386 -46.95 12.77 -20.02
N SER A 387 -46.06 11.80 -20.23
CA SER A 387 -44.84 11.97 -21.01
C SER A 387 -44.64 10.83 -22.02
N GLU A 388 -43.87 11.11 -23.08
CA GLU A 388 -43.32 10.13 -24.02
C GLU A 388 -41.88 9.72 -23.65
N GLU A 389 -41.35 10.22 -22.53
CA GLU A 389 -40.07 9.79 -21.97
C GLU A 389 -40.06 8.28 -21.67
N ALA A 390 -38.90 7.66 -21.87
CA ALA A 390 -38.69 6.25 -21.57
C ALA A 390 -38.88 5.93 -20.09
N ILE A 391 -39.32 4.71 -19.80
CA ILE A 391 -39.33 4.14 -18.45
C ILE A 391 -37.88 4.15 -17.92
N LEU A 392 -37.72 4.35 -16.61
CA LEU A 392 -36.41 4.34 -15.94
C LEU A 392 -35.79 2.95 -16.02
N ASP A 393 -34.95 2.75 -17.02
CA ASP A 393 -34.15 1.55 -17.20
C ASP A 393 -32.96 1.62 -16.24
N PHE A 394 -33.03 0.86 -15.14
CA PHE A 394 -32.14 0.99 -13.99
C PHE A 394 -31.36 -0.30 -13.67
N LEU A 395 -31.73 -1.41 -14.31
CA LEU A 395 -31.14 -2.72 -14.12
C LEU A 395 -30.62 -3.19 -15.48
N GLU A 396 -29.30 -3.18 -15.63
CA GLU A 396 -28.63 -3.68 -16.83
C GLU A 396 -28.91 -5.18 -17.00
N LEU A 397 -28.93 -5.68 -18.22
CA LEU A 397 -29.02 -7.11 -18.52
C LEU A 397 -27.63 -7.70 -18.77
N GLU A 398 -27.52 -9.03 -18.67
CA GLU A 398 -26.28 -9.76 -18.97
C GLU A 398 -25.79 -9.55 -20.42
N GLU A 399 -26.71 -9.19 -21.34
CA GLU A 399 -26.41 -8.86 -22.73
C GLU A 399 -25.83 -7.45 -22.92
N ASP A 400 -26.01 -6.53 -21.96
CA ASP A 400 -25.60 -5.11 -22.07
C ASP A 400 -24.14 -4.86 -21.65
N CYS A 401 -23.57 -5.73 -20.81
CA CYS A 401 -22.24 -5.50 -20.22
C CYS A 401 -21.11 -5.46 -21.26
N GLY A 402 -20.15 -4.56 -21.06
CA GLY A 402 -18.97 -4.41 -21.91
C GLY A 402 -18.01 -5.60 -21.86
N ALA A 403 -17.06 -5.66 -22.80
CA ALA A 403 -16.13 -6.79 -22.91
C ALA A 403 -15.21 -6.96 -21.68
N SER A 404 -14.92 -5.87 -20.96
CA SER A 404 -14.13 -5.85 -19.71
C SER A 404 -15.00 -5.94 -18.44
N GLU A 405 -16.26 -6.31 -18.58
CA GLU A 405 -17.27 -6.30 -17.52
C GLU A 405 -18.03 -7.63 -17.48
N PHE A 406 -18.39 -8.05 -16.26
CA PHE A 406 -19.26 -9.19 -16.03
C PHE A 406 -20.57 -8.73 -15.39
N TYR A 407 -21.67 -9.38 -15.77
CA TYR A 407 -22.93 -9.19 -15.07
C TYR A 407 -22.88 -9.94 -13.74
N SER A 408 -23.10 -9.23 -12.64
CA SER A 408 -23.29 -9.86 -11.33
C SER A 408 -24.77 -10.08 -11.09
N MET A 409 -25.21 -11.33 -11.02
CA MET A 409 -26.57 -11.72 -10.60
C MET A 409 -26.88 -11.23 -9.18
N ASN A 410 -25.86 -11.17 -8.32
CA ASN A 410 -25.98 -10.68 -6.95
C ASN A 410 -26.25 -9.18 -6.90
N HIS A 411 -25.60 -8.37 -7.75
CA HIS A 411 -25.75 -6.91 -7.75
C HIS A 411 -26.77 -6.38 -8.79
N ARG A 412 -27.11 -7.18 -9.80
CA ARG A 412 -27.95 -6.85 -10.98
C ARG A 412 -27.45 -5.66 -11.78
N LEU A 413 -26.15 -5.66 -12.04
CA LEU A 413 -25.45 -4.63 -12.82
C LEU A 413 -24.10 -5.17 -13.32
N CYS A 414 -23.57 -4.48 -14.32
CA CYS A 414 -22.29 -4.78 -14.94
C CYS A 414 -21.16 -4.27 -14.03
N MET A 415 -20.35 -5.19 -13.50
CA MET A 415 -19.16 -4.87 -12.70
C MET A 415 -17.89 -5.03 -13.54
N PRO A 416 -16.89 -4.16 -13.39
CA PRO A 416 -15.61 -4.32 -14.06
C PRO A 416 -14.93 -5.62 -13.60
N CYS A 417 -14.29 -6.33 -14.54
CA CYS A 417 -13.49 -7.51 -14.18
C CYS A 417 -12.36 -7.14 -13.20
N PRO A 418 -11.98 -8.05 -12.27
CA PRO A 418 -10.89 -7.83 -11.34
C PRO A 418 -9.57 -7.45 -12.02
N ASP A 419 -8.94 -6.38 -11.54
CA ASP A 419 -7.79 -5.71 -12.14
C ASP A 419 -6.54 -5.83 -11.24
N ALA A 420 -5.35 -5.94 -11.85
CA ALA A 420 -4.08 -6.18 -11.16
C ALA A 420 -3.70 -5.13 -10.11
N ARG A 421 -4.29 -3.92 -10.13
CA ARG A 421 -4.00 -2.82 -9.18
C ARG A 421 -4.23 -3.15 -7.71
N HIS A 422 -5.02 -4.19 -7.40
CA HIS A 422 -5.47 -4.52 -6.04
C HIS A 422 -4.58 -5.54 -5.32
N VAL A 423 -3.85 -6.36 -6.07
CA VAL A 423 -2.94 -7.41 -5.57
C VAL A 423 -1.57 -7.19 -6.21
N ALA A 424 -0.59 -6.77 -5.42
CA ALA A 424 0.72 -6.36 -5.94
C ALA A 424 1.88 -7.02 -5.20
N PHE A 425 2.98 -7.25 -5.90
CA PHE A 425 4.27 -7.55 -5.28
C PHE A 425 4.83 -6.31 -4.57
N SER A 426 5.75 -6.51 -3.62
CA SER A 426 6.49 -5.42 -2.96
C SER A 426 7.51 -4.75 -3.88
N ASP A 427 8.06 -5.50 -4.84
CA ASP A 427 9.21 -5.11 -5.64
C ASP A 427 8.98 -5.42 -7.12
N GLU A 428 9.32 -4.48 -8.01
CA GLU A 428 9.18 -4.65 -9.47
C GLU A 428 10.32 -5.49 -10.08
N LEU A 429 11.50 -5.51 -9.44
CA LEU A 429 12.72 -6.18 -9.91
C LEU A 429 13.52 -6.79 -8.75
N VAL A 430 13.69 -8.10 -8.75
CA VAL A 430 14.54 -8.84 -7.79
C VAL A 430 15.86 -9.24 -8.46
N GLN A 431 16.99 -8.82 -7.88
CA GLN A 431 18.33 -9.12 -8.41
C GLN A 431 19.06 -10.18 -7.59
N PHE A 432 19.49 -11.25 -8.27
CA PHE A 432 20.35 -12.31 -7.76
C PHE A 432 21.75 -12.18 -8.39
N LYS A 433 22.82 -12.26 -7.59
CA LYS A 433 24.21 -12.21 -8.07
C LYS A 433 24.93 -13.49 -7.70
N TYR A 434 25.50 -14.18 -8.68
CA TYR A 434 26.26 -15.41 -8.51
C TYR A 434 27.65 -15.25 -9.15
N GLN A 435 28.67 -15.88 -8.56
CA GLN A 435 30.04 -15.83 -9.08
C GLN A 435 30.55 -17.25 -9.37
N LEU A 436 31.15 -17.46 -10.54
CA LEU A 436 31.69 -18.76 -10.89
C LEU A 436 32.78 -19.20 -9.90
N GLY A 437 32.53 -20.33 -9.22
CA GLY A 437 33.44 -20.92 -8.23
C GLY A 437 33.32 -20.37 -6.81
N ARG A 438 32.33 -19.52 -6.51
CA ARG A 438 32.09 -18.99 -5.16
C ARG A 438 30.62 -18.64 -4.93
N ALA A 439 30.00 -19.28 -3.95
CA ALA A 439 28.70 -18.84 -3.44
C ALA A 439 28.87 -17.47 -2.76
N ILE A 440 28.29 -16.42 -3.36
CA ILE A 440 28.16 -15.10 -2.74
C ILE A 440 26.85 -15.09 -1.96
N SER A 441 26.92 -14.85 -0.65
CA SER A 441 25.74 -14.52 0.16
C SER A 441 25.19 -13.16 -0.23
N LEU A 442 23.87 -13.04 -0.35
CA LEU A 442 23.16 -11.79 -0.68
C LEU A 442 23.32 -10.74 0.44
N GLU A 443 24.36 -9.90 0.33
CA GLU A 443 24.38 -8.57 0.94
C GLU A 443 23.79 -7.55 -0.04
N ALA A 444 23.08 -6.55 0.50
CA ALA A 444 22.49 -5.39 -0.20
C ALA A 444 21.23 -5.61 -1.07
N VAL A 445 20.13 -6.10 -0.46
CA VAL A 445 18.76 -5.57 -0.69
C VAL A 445 18.00 -5.43 0.64
N ASP A 446 18.64 -4.95 1.71
CA ASP A 446 17.97 -4.78 3.00
C ASP A 446 18.54 -3.61 3.83
N ASN A 447 17.90 -2.45 3.69
CA ASN A 447 18.06 -1.31 4.59
C ASN A 447 16.74 -0.92 5.29
N GLU A 448 15.68 -1.75 5.18
CA GLU A 448 14.38 -1.49 5.82
C GLU A 448 13.99 -2.53 6.88
N LEU A 449 14.23 -3.84 6.69
CA LEU A 449 13.94 -4.83 7.75
C LEU A 449 14.94 -4.71 8.91
N ARG A 450 16.14 -4.16 8.69
CA ARG A 450 17.09 -3.89 9.77
C ARG A 450 16.58 -2.87 10.80
N ALA A 451 15.54 -2.09 10.48
CA ALA A 451 14.83 -1.23 11.44
C ALA A 451 13.73 -1.96 12.24
N MET A 452 13.42 -3.22 11.91
CA MET A 452 12.40 -4.05 12.58
C MET A 452 12.99 -5.29 13.30
N SER A 453 14.21 -5.71 12.93
CA SER A 453 14.86 -6.94 13.41
C SER A 453 15.81 -6.72 14.61
N GLU A 454 15.44 -5.88 15.58
CA GLU A 454 16.25 -5.61 16.79
C GLU A 454 15.67 -6.27 18.07
N ASN A 455 14.66 -7.14 17.94
CA ASN A 455 13.87 -7.68 19.07
C ASN A 455 13.58 -9.19 19.04
N ASP A 456 14.04 -9.94 18.03
CA ASP A 456 13.94 -11.41 18.04
C ASP A 456 15.31 -12.08 17.95
N ASN A 457 15.47 -13.20 18.66
CA ASN A 457 16.76 -13.79 19.01
C ASN A 457 16.92 -15.22 18.45
N THR A 458 16.17 -15.55 17.39
CA THR A 458 15.87 -16.93 17.00
C THR A 458 16.09 -17.25 15.51
N THR A 459 16.68 -16.34 14.73
CA THR A 459 16.95 -16.52 13.30
C THR A 459 18.30 -17.19 13.02
N SER A 460 18.40 -18.49 13.28
CA SER A 460 19.51 -19.31 12.76
C SER A 460 19.36 -19.51 11.24
N VAL A 461 20.08 -18.74 10.44
CA VAL A 461 20.27 -19.00 9.00
C VAL A 461 20.86 -20.41 8.83
N PRO A 462 20.36 -21.26 7.90
CA PRO A 462 20.95 -22.57 7.66
C PRO A 462 22.43 -22.46 7.24
N ASN A 463 23.30 -23.32 7.78
CA ASN A 463 24.72 -23.33 7.42
C ASN A 463 24.90 -23.52 5.91
N ALA A 464 25.68 -22.63 5.28
CA ALA A 464 26.02 -22.66 3.86
C ALA A 464 27.13 -23.69 3.54
N ASP A 465 27.02 -24.90 4.10
CA ASP A 465 27.98 -26.01 3.95
C ASP A 465 27.52 -27.04 2.88
N GLN A 466 26.98 -26.57 1.75
CA GLN A 466 26.78 -27.44 0.58
C GLN A 466 26.75 -26.67 -0.76
N ASP A 467 27.45 -27.24 -1.75
CA ASP A 467 27.89 -26.62 -3.03
C ASP A 467 26.77 -26.33 -4.06
N ASP A 468 25.51 -26.32 -3.63
CA ASP A 468 24.30 -26.20 -4.47
C ASP A 468 23.19 -25.40 -3.75
N SER A 469 23.54 -24.64 -2.70
CA SER A 469 22.58 -23.81 -1.94
C SER A 469 22.10 -22.63 -2.80
N GLY A 470 20.88 -22.72 -3.34
CA GLY A 470 20.27 -21.68 -4.15
C GLY A 470 20.18 -20.32 -3.44
N LEU A 471 20.35 -19.23 -4.18
CA LEU A 471 20.32 -17.87 -3.66
C LEU A 471 18.89 -17.53 -3.23
N VAL A 472 18.70 -17.12 -1.97
CA VAL A 472 17.39 -16.83 -1.40
C VAL A 472 17.16 -15.32 -1.28
N ALA A 473 16.12 -14.83 -1.96
CA ALA A 473 15.53 -13.51 -1.71
C ALA A 473 14.13 -13.67 -1.11
N ARG A 474 13.51 -12.58 -0.67
CA ARG A 474 12.12 -12.55 -0.20
C ARG A 474 11.35 -11.42 -0.88
N ILE A 475 10.12 -11.72 -1.29
CA ILE A 475 9.16 -10.76 -1.83
C ILE A 475 7.83 -10.94 -1.09
N LEU A 476 7.02 -9.88 -1.00
CA LEU A 476 5.68 -9.92 -0.41
C LEU A 476 4.64 -9.78 -1.52
N LEU A 477 3.64 -10.66 -1.55
CA LEU A 477 2.41 -10.45 -2.32
C LEU A 477 1.34 -9.89 -1.37
N VAL A 478 0.80 -8.72 -1.69
CA VAL A 478 -0.07 -7.95 -0.79
C VAL A 478 -1.44 -7.73 -1.43
N ASN A 479 -2.49 -8.22 -0.76
CA ASN A 479 -3.86 -7.81 -1.04
C ASN A 479 -4.12 -6.45 -0.36
N ARG A 480 -4.61 -5.47 -1.14
CA ARG A 480 -4.90 -4.11 -0.67
C ARG A 480 -6.40 -3.84 -0.46
N GLU A 481 -7.24 -4.84 -0.73
CA GLU A 481 -8.70 -4.73 -0.78
C GLU A 481 -9.42 -5.41 0.38
N LEU A 482 -10.73 -5.12 0.50
CA LEU A 482 -11.64 -5.75 1.46
C LEU A 482 -12.18 -7.12 1.00
N SER A 483 -11.81 -7.57 -0.21
CA SER A 483 -12.24 -8.84 -0.81
C SER A 483 -11.11 -9.87 -0.86
N ASN A 484 -11.48 -11.15 -0.97
CA ASN A 484 -10.55 -12.27 -1.13
C ASN A 484 -10.18 -12.49 -2.62
N PHE A 485 -8.94 -12.91 -2.88
CA PHE A 485 -8.47 -13.23 -4.23
C PHE A 485 -7.82 -14.61 -4.29
N THR A 486 -8.15 -15.38 -5.33
CA THR A 486 -7.40 -16.58 -5.71
C THR A 486 -6.26 -16.20 -6.64
N VAL A 487 -5.06 -16.65 -6.29
CA VAL A 487 -3.78 -16.31 -6.92
C VAL A 487 -3.24 -17.56 -7.62
N ILE A 488 -2.96 -17.48 -8.92
CA ILE A 488 -2.51 -18.62 -9.74
C ILE A 488 -1.17 -18.29 -10.43
N PRO A 489 -0.06 -19.00 -10.12
CA PRO A 489 1.21 -18.86 -10.84
C PRO A 489 1.05 -19.36 -12.28
N LYS A 490 1.43 -18.50 -13.24
CA LYS A 490 1.24 -18.69 -14.68
C LYS A 490 2.56 -18.84 -15.45
N LEU A 491 3.60 -18.15 -14.99
CA LEU A 491 4.95 -18.24 -15.54
C LEU A 491 5.98 -18.14 -14.42
N ILE A 492 6.82 -19.16 -14.26
CA ILE A 492 7.98 -19.13 -13.37
C ILE A 492 9.24 -19.50 -14.18
N PRO A 493 10.27 -18.64 -14.25
CA PRO A 493 11.52 -18.99 -14.91
C PRO A 493 12.11 -20.28 -14.34
N SER A 494 12.52 -21.23 -15.18
CA SER A 494 12.91 -22.59 -14.75
C SER A 494 14.09 -22.64 -13.75
N TRP A 495 14.89 -21.58 -13.71
CA TRP A 495 16.00 -21.35 -12.78
C TRP A 495 15.58 -20.79 -11.42
N LEU A 496 14.33 -20.37 -11.25
CA LEU A 496 13.76 -19.79 -10.04
C LEU A 496 12.70 -20.73 -9.43
N GLN A 497 12.51 -20.65 -8.11
CA GLN A 497 11.44 -21.35 -7.39
C GLN A 497 10.81 -20.41 -6.36
N MET A 498 9.50 -20.56 -6.13
CA MET A 498 8.75 -19.76 -5.14
C MET A 498 8.20 -20.66 -4.04
N VAL A 499 8.47 -20.30 -2.77
CA VAL A 499 8.09 -21.08 -1.59
C VAL A 499 7.42 -20.15 -0.56
N PRO A 500 6.19 -20.45 -0.07
CA PRO A 500 5.50 -19.60 0.88
C PRO A 500 6.06 -19.78 2.30
N VAL A 501 6.00 -18.70 3.09
CA VAL A 501 6.53 -18.62 4.45
C VAL A 501 5.41 -18.22 5.41
N SER A 502 5.35 -18.88 6.56
CA SER A 502 4.44 -18.49 7.66
C SER A 502 4.89 -17.18 8.29
N GLU A 503 3.97 -16.40 8.88
CA GLU A 503 4.29 -15.17 9.63
C GLU A 503 5.36 -15.38 10.71
N ASN A 504 5.44 -16.59 11.29
CA ASN A 504 6.47 -16.98 12.26
C ASN A 504 7.87 -17.23 11.63
N GLY A 505 8.11 -16.83 10.38
CA GLY A 505 9.37 -17.00 9.65
C GLY A 505 9.70 -18.44 9.21
N VAL A 506 8.95 -19.43 9.69
CA VAL A 506 9.11 -20.85 9.34
C VAL A 506 8.60 -21.10 7.92
N SER A 507 9.46 -21.67 7.06
CA SER A 507 9.08 -22.16 5.74
C SER A 507 8.12 -23.34 5.84
N ILE A 508 7.02 -23.33 5.09
CA ILE A 508 6.05 -24.44 5.07
C ILE A 508 6.65 -25.58 4.22
N GLN A 509 7.44 -26.45 4.86
CA GLN A 509 8.15 -27.54 4.18
C GLN A 509 7.18 -28.44 3.40
N GLY A 510 7.35 -28.49 2.08
CA GLY A 510 6.59 -29.34 1.16
C GLY A 510 5.61 -28.60 0.25
N VAL A 511 5.31 -27.31 0.51
CA VAL A 511 4.46 -26.49 -0.38
C VAL A 511 5.36 -25.68 -1.31
N ILE A 512 5.32 -25.99 -2.61
CA ILE A 512 5.97 -25.19 -3.66
C ILE A 512 4.86 -24.50 -4.46
N ILE A 513 5.02 -23.21 -4.74
CA ILE A 513 4.15 -22.50 -5.68
C ILE A 513 4.55 -22.94 -7.10
N ALA A 514 3.93 -24.02 -7.57
CA ALA A 514 4.08 -24.57 -8.91
C ALA A 514 2.97 -24.06 -9.83
N GLU A 515 3.28 -23.92 -11.12
CA GLU A 515 2.33 -23.45 -12.14
C GLU A 515 1.02 -24.24 -12.10
N GLY A 516 -0.12 -23.53 -12.05
CA GLY A 516 -1.44 -24.16 -11.92
C GLY A 516 -1.82 -24.66 -10.51
N GLN A 517 -1.23 -24.11 -9.45
CA GLN A 517 -1.72 -24.28 -8.07
C GLN A 517 -2.39 -23.00 -7.55
N ASN A 518 -3.65 -23.10 -7.14
CA ASN A 518 -4.43 -21.97 -6.65
C ASN A 518 -4.09 -21.67 -5.17
N TYR A 519 -3.84 -20.40 -4.86
CA TYR A 519 -3.59 -19.92 -3.49
C TYR A 519 -4.61 -18.84 -3.13
N LEU A 520 -5.36 -19.05 -2.04
CA LEU A 520 -6.26 -18.03 -1.50
C LEU A 520 -5.47 -16.97 -0.74
N LEU A 521 -5.73 -15.70 -1.06
CA LEU A 521 -5.18 -14.52 -0.39
C LEU A 521 -6.34 -13.71 0.20
N GLU A 522 -6.52 -13.83 1.52
CA GLU A 522 -7.60 -13.18 2.27
C GLU A 522 -7.51 -11.64 2.22
N SER A 523 -8.62 -10.96 2.51
CA SER A 523 -8.69 -9.50 2.65
C SER A 523 -7.54 -8.93 3.50
N GLY A 524 -6.80 -7.96 2.95
CA GLY A 524 -5.67 -7.30 3.63
C GLY A 524 -4.46 -8.19 3.95
N ALA A 525 -4.47 -9.46 3.56
CA ALA A 525 -3.40 -10.41 3.88
C ALA A 525 -2.11 -10.13 3.10
N ARG A 526 -0.98 -10.57 3.67
CA ARG A 526 0.36 -10.47 3.08
C ARG A 526 1.01 -11.84 3.02
N LEU A 527 1.17 -12.38 1.82
CA LEU A 527 1.85 -13.65 1.60
C LEU A 527 3.35 -13.42 1.39
N ALA A 528 4.16 -13.87 2.35
CA ALA A 528 5.61 -13.84 2.24
C ALA A 528 6.11 -15.01 1.38
N LEU A 529 6.85 -14.69 0.31
CA LEU A 529 7.41 -15.65 -0.64
C LEU A 529 8.94 -15.61 -0.57
N ASN A 530 9.56 -16.72 -0.21
CA ASN A 530 10.99 -16.91 -0.44
C ASN A 530 11.19 -17.31 -1.90
N LEU A 531 12.05 -16.57 -2.60
CA LEU A 531 12.46 -16.81 -3.98
C LEU A 531 13.83 -17.50 -3.99
N ILE A 532 13.92 -18.71 -4.53
CA ILE A 532 15.14 -19.52 -4.55
C ILE A 532 15.66 -19.64 -5.98
N ALA A 533 16.75 -18.95 -6.31
CA ALA A 533 17.41 -19.05 -7.61
C ALA A 533 18.47 -20.16 -7.61
N THR A 534 18.46 -21.01 -8.64
CA THR A 534 19.35 -22.17 -8.83
C THR A 534 20.29 -21.96 -10.04
N PRO A 535 21.52 -21.42 -9.84
CA PRO A 535 22.44 -21.11 -10.93
C PRO A 535 22.88 -22.32 -11.76
N SER A 536 22.86 -23.51 -11.16
CA SER A 536 23.17 -24.80 -11.80
C SER A 536 22.23 -25.15 -12.97
N LYS A 537 21.07 -24.49 -13.12
CA LYS A 537 20.18 -24.62 -14.29
C LYS A 537 20.48 -23.65 -15.44
N VAL A 538 21.39 -22.69 -15.25
CA VAL A 538 21.74 -21.63 -16.22
C VAL A 538 23.20 -21.80 -16.69
N THR A 539 23.70 -23.04 -16.63
CA THR A 539 25.11 -23.38 -16.92
C THR A 539 25.52 -23.05 -18.35
N GLY A 540 26.61 -22.30 -18.50
CA GLY A 540 27.29 -22.03 -19.78
C GLY A 540 27.27 -20.57 -20.23
N MET A 541 26.57 -19.67 -19.53
CA MET A 541 26.51 -18.24 -19.86
C MET A 541 27.10 -17.38 -18.73
N VAL A 542 27.95 -16.42 -19.10
CA VAL A 542 28.37 -15.29 -18.25
C VAL A 542 27.56 -14.07 -18.70
N GLY A 543 27.01 -13.31 -17.75
CA GLY A 543 26.09 -12.20 -18.01
C GLY A 543 24.81 -12.28 -17.18
N THR A 544 23.81 -11.46 -17.51
CA THR A 544 22.52 -11.42 -16.81
C THR A 544 21.44 -12.14 -17.60
N VAL A 545 20.78 -13.11 -16.95
CA VAL A 545 19.53 -13.71 -17.43
C VAL A 545 18.38 -13.07 -16.68
N VAL A 546 17.46 -12.44 -17.41
CA VAL A 546 16.20 -11.93 -16.86
C VAL A 546 15.09 -12.93 -17.16
N GLY A 547 14.19 -13.14 -16.21
CA GLY A 547 12.97 -13.91 -16.39
C GLY A 547 11.84 -13.27 -15.59
N THR A 548 10.79 -12.84 -16.29
CA THR A 548 9.57 -12.33 -15.66
C THR A 548 8.83 -13.47 -14.97
N VAL A 549 8.44 -13.26 -13.71
CA VAL A 549 7.47 -14.09 -13.02
C VAL A 549 6.09 -13.49 -13.27
N ALA A 550 5.12 -14.31 -13.69
CA ALA A 550 3.74 -13.88 -13.89
C ALA A 550 2.77 -14.71 -13.05
N VAL A 551 1.90 -14.01 -12.34
CA VAL A 551 0.90 -14.58 -11.43
C VAL A 551 -0.46 -13.96 -11.74
N ARG A 552 -1.39 -14.77 -12.19
CA ARG A 552 -2.76 -14.38 -12.50
C ARG A 552 -3.55 -14.19 -11.21
N VAL A 553 -4.36 -13.14 -11.16
CA VAL A 553 -5.26 -12.85 -10.05
C VAL A 553 -6.70 -13.07 -10.50
N LEU A 554 -7.48 -13.79 -9.69
CA LEU A 554 -8.92 -13.99 -9.81
C LEU A 554 -9.57 -13.56 -8.49
N ALA A 555 -10.79 -13.03 -8.51
CA ALA A 555 -11.55 -12.89 -7.27
C ALA A 555 -11.98 -14.29 -6.77
N ASP A 556 -12.08 -14.48 -5.46
CA ASP A 556 -12.44 -15.79 -4.89
C ASP A 556 -13.89 -16.21 -5.25
N ASP A 557 -14.79 -15.22 -5.40
CA ASP A 557 -16.18 -15.39 -5.83
C ASP A 557 -16.34 -16.09 -7.19
N ALA A 558 -15.33 -15.97 -8.07
CA ALA A 558 -15.32 -16.57 -9.41
C ALA A 558 -15.40 -18.10 -9.40
N ILE A 559 -15.11 -18.76 -8.27
CA ILE A 559 -15.16 -20.22 -8.15
C ILE A 559 -16.57 -20.71 -7.75
N ASN A 560 -17.43 -19.89 -7.12
CA ASN A 560 -18.64 -20.41 -6.45
C ASN A 560 -19.96 -19.63 -6.58
N THR A 561 -20.01 -18.34 -6.92
CA THR A 561 -21.24 -17.52 -6.65
C THR A 561 -21.85 -16.68 -7.77
N ASP A 562 -21.16 -16.38 -8.88
CA ASP A 562 -21.75 -15.53 -9.94
C ASP A 562 -21.46 -16.01 -11.38
N PRO A 563 -22.45 -16.54 -12.14
CA PRO A 563 -22.22 -17.21 -13.43
C PRO A 563 -21.54 -16.35 -14.51
N GLY A 564 -21.88 -15.06 -14.58
CA GLY A 564 -21.35 -14.12 -15.57
C GLY A 564 -19.85 -13.88 -15.43
N MET A 565 -19.28 -14.16 -14.26
CA MET A 565 -17.87 -13.90 -13.95
C MET A 565 -16.89 -14.77 -14.76
N THR A 566 -17.36 -15.88 -15.33
CA THR A 566 -16.61 -16.69 -16.32
C THR A 566 -16.15 -15.88 -17.54
N ARG A 567 -16.81 -14.76 -17.85
CA ARG A 567 -16.35 -13.82 -18.90
C ARG A 567 -15.00 -13.19 -18.57
N CYS A 568 -14.65 -13.04 -17.28
CA CYS A 568 -13.39 -12.44 -16.85
C CYS A 568 -12.18 -13.38 -16.94
N ASP A 569 -12.35 -14.69 -17.11
CA ASP A 569 -11.23 -15.64 -17.20
C ASP A 569 -10.31 -15.38 -18.42
N GLU A 570 -10.86 -14.77 -19.47
CA GLU A 570 -10.13 -14.36 -20.67
C GLU A 570 -9.43 -12.99 -20.51
N PHE A 571 -9.92 -12.13 -19.59
CA PHE A 571 -9.46 -10.74 -19.41
C PHE A 571 -8.68 -10.48 -18.12
N GLY A 572 -8.64 -11.41 -17.16
CA GLY A 572 -7.90 -11.27 -15.91
C GLY A 572 -6.41 -11.01 -16.13
N GLU A 573 -5.95 -9.84 -15.70
CA GLU A 573 -4.56 -9.40 -15.83
C GLU A 573 -3.60 -10.25 -15.01
N ASP A 574 -2.38 -10.44 -15.52
CA ASP A 574 -1.31 -11.11 -14.79
C ASP A 574 -0.48 -10.06 -14.05
N VAL A 575 -0.34 -10.20 -12.73
CA VAL A 575 0.58 -9.42 -11.92
C VAL A 575 2.00 -9.97 -12.16
N THR A 576 2.95 -9.10 -12.45
CA THR A 576 4.33 -9.49 -12.79
C THR A 576 5.38 -8.83 -11.90
N PHE A 577 6.54 -9.48 -11.79
CA PHE A 577 7.80 -8.85 -11.40
C PHE A 577 8.94 -9.50 -12.20
N ASP A 578 10.02 -8.76 -12.45
CA ASP A 578 11.20 -9.31 -13.12
C ASP A 578 12.19 -9.90 -12.10
N ALA A 579 12.71 -11.09 -12.39
CA ALA A 579 13.83 -11.68 -11.66
C ALA A 579 15.08 -11.69 -12.56
N ALA A 580 16.16 -11.08 -12.10
CA ALA A 580 17.43 -11.00 -12.83
C ALA A 580 18.53 -11.78 -12.11
N LEU A 581 19.05 -12.84 -12.73
CA LEU A 581 20.23 -13.57 -12.26
C LEU A 581 21.46 -13.15 -13.05
N THR A 582 22.36 -12.41 -12.42
CA THR A 582 23.67 -12.05 -12.97
C THR A 582 24.70 -13.09 -12.57
N ILE A 583 25.23 -13.81 -13.56
CA ILE A 583 26.35 -14.74 -13.43
C ILE A 583 27.64 -14.01 -13.79
N LEU A 584 28.43 -13.69 -12.77
CA LEU A 584 29.76 -13.08 -12.91
C LEU A 584 30.81 -14.15 -13.23
N PRO A 585 31.86 -13.81 -14.02
CA PRO A 585 32.98 -14.71 -14.24
C PRO A 585 33.78 -14.95 -12.94
N GLN A 586 34.72 -15.89 -13.00
CA GLN A 586 35.62 -16.22 -11.88
C GLN A 586 36.42 -14.98 -11.43
N GLU A 587 36.71 -14.86 -10.13
CA GLU A 587 37.40 -13.70 -9.55
C GLU A 587 38.84 -13.54 -10.11
N GLU A 588 39.13 -12.41 -10.75
CA GLU A 588 40.46 -12.03 -11.23
C GLU A 588 41.18 -11.19 -10.16
N LEU A 589 42.07 -11.83 -9.40
CA LEU A 589 42.66 -11.28 -8.18
C LEU A 589 43.80 -10.24 -8.41
N ASN A 590 44.10 -9.85 -9.65
CA ASN A 590 45.08 -8.82 -10.04
C ASN A 590 46.38 -8.77 -9.19
N HIS A 591 46.97 -9.94 -8.93
CA HIS A 591 48.26 -10.06 -8.25
C HIS A 591 49.40 -9.41 -9.04
N LEU A 592 50.44 -8.95 -8.34
CA LEU A 592 51.60 -8.25 -8.89
C LEU A 592 52.35 -9.05 -9.98
N GLY A 593 52.26 -10.39 -9.95
CA GLY A 593 53.00 -11.27 -10.84
C GLY A 593 54.52 -11.04 -10.78
N ASP A 594 55.23 -11.33 -11.86
CA ASP A 594 56.70 -11.34 -11.91
C ASP A 594 57.37 -9.96 -11.69
N ILE A 595 56.62 -8.84 -11.77
CA ILE A 595 57.20 -7.50 -11.58
C ILE A 595 57.81 -7.31 -10.18
N ARG A 596 57.36 -8.10 -9.19
CA ARG A 596 57.95 -8.18 -7.84
C ARG A 596 59.47 -8.42 -7.88
N PHE A 597 59.96 -9.25 -8.81
CA PHE A 597 61.38 -9.57 -8.93
C PHE A 597 62.21 -8.37 -9.43
N MET A 598 61.64 -7.52 -10.29
CA MET A 598 62.30 -6.28 -10.72
C MET A 598 62.46 -5.32 -9.52
N GLY A 599 61.42 -5.18 -8.70
CA GLY A 599 61.47 -4.31 -7.51
C GLY A 599 62.51 -4.78 -6.49
N LEU A 600 62.49 -6.08 -6.16
CA LEU A 600 63.46 -6.69 -5.24
C LEU A 600 64.91 -6.61 -5.78
N ALA A 601 65.11 -6.68 -7.10
CA ALA A 601 66.44 -6.47 -7.71
C ALA A 601 66.94 -5.02 -7.56
N LEU A 602 66.08 -4.02 -7.80
CA LEU A 602 66.40 -2.60 -7.58
C LEU A 602 66.73 -2.32 -6.10
N MET A 603 65.93 -2.85 -5.19
CA MET A 603 66.17 -2.80 -3.74
C MET A 603 67.56 -3.36 -3.39
N ALA A 604 67.88 -4.57 -3.88
CA ALA A 604 69.15 -5.22 -3.62
C ALA A 604 70.35 -4.40 -4.13
N ILE A 605 70.23 -3.75 -5.29
CA ILE A 605 71.28 -2.88 -5.86
C ILE A 605 71.52 -1.65 -4.97
N VAL A 606 70.46 -0.97 -4.52
CA VAL A 606 70.60 0.24 -3.66
C VAL A 606 71.10 -0.12 -2.26
N MET A 607 70.63 -1.23 -1.68
CA MET A 607 71.13 -1.72 -0.38
C MET A 607 72.59 -2.17 -0.45
N ALA A 608 72.99 -2.93 -1.49
CA ALA A 608 74.36 -3.39 -1.67
C ALA A 608 75.34 -2.23 -1.95
N THR A 609 74.93 -1.23 -2.74
CA THR A 609 75.76 -0.03 -2.94
C THR A 609 75.87 0.82 -1.67
N SER A 610 74.79 0.95 -0.89
CA SER A 610 74.86 1.62 0.43
C SER A 610 75.82 0.93 1.39
N VAL A 611 75.76 -0.40 1.51
CA VAL A 611 76.69 -1.21 2.32
C VAL A 611 78.12 -1.11 1.80
N GLY A 612 78.33 -1.12 0.48
CA GLY A 612 79.64 -0.92 -0.15
C GLY A 612 80.27 0.43 0.20
N PHE A 613 79.48 1.52 0.15
CA PHE A 613 79.95 2.84 0.56
C PHE A 613 80.17 2.95 2.09
N ALA A 614 79.34 2.30 2.92
CA ALA A 614 79.55 2.23 4.36
C ALA A 614 80.86 1.49 4.72
N LEU A 615 81.14 0.35 4.07
CA LEU A 615 82.40 -0.37 4.23
C LEU A 615 83.61 0.45 3.76
N PHE A 616 83.48 1.18 2.63
CA PHE A 616 84.50 2.12 2.17
C PHE A 616 84.77 3.23 3.21
N VAL A 617 83.73 3.87 3.75
CA VAL A 617 83.86 4.87 4.82
C VAL A 617 84.56 4.28 6.04
N PHE A 618 84.16 3.09 6.48
CA PHE A 618 84.74 2.44 7.65
C PHE A 618 86.23 2.11 7.47
N VAL A 619 86.61 1.51 6.34
CA VAL A 619 88.00 1.12 6.04
C VAL A 619 88.91 2.34 5.88
N TYR A 620 88.45 3.38 5.18
CA TYR A 620 89.27 4.56 4.89
C TYR A 620 89.04 5.73 5.89
N ARG A 621 88.30 5.51 6.99
CA ARG A 621 87.94 6.53 8.00
C ARG A 621 89.12 7.29 8.58
N GLU A 622 90.31 6.68 8.58
CA GLU A 622 91.52 7.27 9.15
C GLU A 622 92.21 8.28 8.22
N THR A 623 91.82 8.34 6.94
CA THR A 623 92.39 9.24 5.92
C THR A 623 92.00 10.71 6.16
N ARG A 624 92.84 11.65 5.71
CA ARG A 624 92.63 13.10 5.92
C ARG A 624 91.30 13.60 5.32
N ILE A 625 90.88 13.07 4.16
CA ILE A 625 89.59 13.40 3.54
C ILE A 625 88.46 12.94 4.46
N LEU A 626 88.34 11.63 4.74
CA LEU A 626 87.20 11.09 5.49
C LEU A 626 87.14 11.60 6.95
N LYS A 627 88.28 11.86 7.59
CA LYS A 627 88.31 12.55 8.91
C LYS A 627 87.69 13.94 8.85
N THR A 628 87.99 14.73 7.82
CA THR A 628 87.41 16.08 7.64
C THR A 628 85.91 16.00 7.37
N MET A 629 85.50 15.05 6.52
CA MET A 629 84.11 14.76 6.15
C MET A 629 83.25 14.17 7.28
N GLN A 630 83.82 13.89 8.46
CA GLN A 630 83.16 13.27 9.64
C GLN A 630 82.48 11.92 9.33
N PRO A 631 83.15 10.78 9.54
CA PRO A 631 82.68 9.48 9.06
C PRO A 631 81.36 9.02 9.71
N VAL A 632 81.06 9.46 10.93
CA VAL A 632 79.81 9.14 11.65
C VAL A 632 78.57 9.58 10.84
N PHE A 633 78.58 10.81 10.32
CA PHE A 633 77.48 11.33 9.50
C PHE A 633 77.38 10.62 8.14
N LEU A 634 78.50 10.23 7.53
CA LEU A 634 78.49 9.45 6.29
C LEU A 634 77.89 8.05 6.49
N MET A 635 78.24 7.37 7.58
CA MET A 635 77.63 6.09 7.96
C MET A 635 76.12 6.23 8.21
N ALA A 636 75.68 7.33 8.84
CA ALA A 636 74.27 7.60 9.08
C ALA A 636 73.47 7.86 7.79
N ILE A 637 74.08 8.46 6.75
CA ILE A 637 73.47 8.57 5.41
C ILE A 637 73.29 7.19 4.77
N CYS A 638 74.31 6.33 4.81
CA CYS A 638 74.18 4.94 4.32
C CYS A 638 73.06 4.18 5.06
N LEU A 639 72.99 4.32 6.39
CA LEU A 639 71.95 3.70 7.22
C LEU A 639 70.54 4.21 6.86
N GLY A 640 70.35 5.53 6.72
CA GLY A 640 69.07 6.12 6.35
C GLY A 640 68.57 5.66 4.98
N ILE A 641 69.46 5.56 3.98
CA ILE A 641 69.13 5.03 2.64
C ILE A 641 68.82 3.53 2.69
N PHE A 642 69.59 2.75 3.46
CA PHE A 642 69.34 1.31 3.63
C PHE A 642 67.95 1.04 4.23
N ILE A 643 67.57 1.78 5.27
CA ILE A 643 66.24 1.68 5.89
C ILE A 643 65.16 2.15 4.90
N MET A 644 65.33 3.30 4.25
CA MET A 644 64.37 3.82 3.27
C MET A 644 64.13 2.84 2.10
N SER A 645 65.19 2.27 1.52
CA SER A 645 65.07 1.31 0.42
C SER A 645 64.46 -0.03 0.84
N SER A 646 64.57 -0.42 2.11
CA SER A 646 63.93 -1.65 2.60
C SER A 646 62.39 -1.61 2.54
N THR A 647 61.78 -0.43 2.40
CA THR A 647 60.34 -0.24 2.11
C THR A 647 59.87 -0.96 0.84
N ILE A 648 60.77 -1.22 -0.12
CA ILE A 648 60.45 -1.96 -1.34
C ILE A 648 60.05 -3.42 -1.01
N LEU A 649 60.54 -3.98 0.10
CA LEU A 649 60.19 -5.35 0.53
C LEU A 649 58.69 -5.48 0.86
N PRO A 650 58.09 -4.76 1.83
CA PRO A 650 56.66 -4.83 2.11
C PRO A 650 55.76 -4.25 1.02
N LEU A 651 56.31 -3.58 -0.01
CA LEU A 651 55.57 -3.24 -1.24
C LEU A 651 55.54 -4.39 -2.26
N SER A 652 56.46 -5.36 -2.17
CA SER A 652 56.62 -6.46 -3.14
C SER A 652 55.86 -7.75 -2.78
N PHE A 653 55.12 -7.75 -1.66
CA PHE A 653 54.29 -8.88 -1.23
C PHE A 653 52.80 -8.57 -1.42
N ASP A 654 52.07 -9.53 -1.96
CA ASP A 654 50.61 -9.54 -2.05
C ASP A 654 50.03 -10.82 -1.44
N ASP A 655 48.70 -10.86 -1.34
CA ASP A 655 47.93 -12.00 -0.82
C ASP A 655 47.94 -13.24 -1.74
N GLY A 656 48.60 -13.14 -2.90
CA GLY A 656 49.01 -14.29 -3.72
C GLY A 656 50.24 -15.04 -3.18
N ILE A 657 50.93 -14.52 -2.16
CA ILE A 657 52.09 -15.18 -1.51
C ILE A 657 51.83 -15.49 -0.02
N ILE A 658 51.21 -14.54 0.69
CA ILE A 658 51.08 -14.52 2.15
C ILE A 658 49.62 -14.28 2.56
N SER A 659 49.27 -14.54 3.82
CA SER A 659 47.88 -14.32 4.27
C SER A 659 47.51 -12.82 4.37
N PRO A 660 46.23 -12.43 4.24
CA PRO A 660 45.80 -11.02 4.35
C PRO A 660 46.17 -10.34 5.69
N GLU A 661 46.26 -11.12 6.77
CA GLU A 661 46.76 -10.67 8.07
C GLU A 661 48.25 -10.27 7.98
N GLN A 662 49.07 -11.09 7.31
CA GLN A 662 50.47 -10.77 7.04
C GLN A 662 50.61 -9.60 6.05
N CYS A 663 49.73 -9.47 5.05
CA CYS A 663 49.69 -8.29 4.19
C CYS A 663 49.40 -7.01 4.98
N SER A 664 48.48 -7.06 5.96
CA SER A 664 48.17 -5.92 6.83
C SER A 664 49.39 -5.50 7.69
N GLN A 665 50.14 -6.48 8.19
CA GLN A 665 51.41 -6.23 8.89
C GLN A 665 52.47 -5.61 7.94
N MET A 666 52.52 -6.02 6.67
CA MET A 666 53.36 -5.37 5.65
C MET A 666 52.92 -3.93 5.39
N CYS A 667 51.62 -3.66 5.19
CA CYS A 667 51.05 -2.32 5.01
C CYS A 667 51.47 -1.35 6.12
N ILE A 668 51.40 -1.79 7.39
CA ILE A 668 51.84 -0.98 8.55
C ILE A 668 53.35 -0.65 8.48
N SER A 669 54.18 -1.58 8.00
CA SER A 669 55.64 -1.37 7.95
C SER A 669 56.11 -0.39 6.87
N GLN A 670 55.34 -0.18 5.79
CA GLN A 670 55.69 0.69 4.66
C GLN A 670 55.98 2.15 5.08
N PRO A 671 55.04 2.90 5.72
CA PRO A 671 55.30 4.28 6.12
C PRO A 671 56.40 4.41 7.19
N TRP A 672 56.55 3.39 8.04
CA TRP A 672 57.59 3.35 9.08
C TRP A 672 59.00 3.32 8.48
N LEU A 673 59.29 2.38 7.57
CA LEU A 673 60.61 2.24 6.95
C LEU A 673 60.97 3.47 6.11
N PHE A 674 60.05 3.95 5.28
CA PHE A 674 60.28 5.12 4.43
C PHE A 674 60.53 6.38 5.28
N SER A 675 59.63 6.68 6.22
CA SER A 675 59.69 7.91 7.00
C SER A 675 60.88 7.97 7.96
N ILE A 676 61.24 6.85 8.62
CA ILE A 676 62.43 6.79 9.47
C ILE A 676 63.71 6.98 8.64
N GLY A 677 63.82 6.33 7.48
CA GLY A 677 64.94 6.50 6.56
C GLY A 677 65.12 7.96 6.11
N CYS A 678 64.05 8.59 5.64
CA CYS A 678 64.04 10.01 5.26
C CYS A 678 64.39 10.94 6.44
N THR A 679 63.87 10.67 7.65
CA THR A 679 64.12 11.50 8.84
C THR A 679 65.59 11.49 9.25
N ILE A 680 66.22 10.31 9.23
CA ILE A 680 67.67 10.18 9.48
C ILE A 680 68.45 10.98 8.42
N LEU A 681 68.10 10.85 7.14
CA LEU A 681 68.76 11.54 6.05
C LEU A 681 68.69 13.07 6.18
N PHE A 682 67.48 13.64 6.23
CA PHE A 682 67.31 15.10 6.27
C PHE A 682 67.93 15.71 7.53
N SER A 683 67.85 15.03 8.67
CA SER A 683 68.45 15.50 9.92
C SER A 683 69.98 15.52 9.87
N VAL A 684 70.61 14.50 9.27
CA VAL A 684 72.07 14.46 9.09
C VAL A 684 72.55 15.50 8.08
N LEU A 685 71.83 15.65 6.96
CA LEU A 685 72.13 16.64 5.92
C LEU A 685 72.01 18.07 6.46
N PHE A 686 70.91 18.37 7.17
CA PHE A 686 70.73 19.63 7.90
C PHE A 686 71.87 19.87 8.90
N SER A 687 72.22 18.86 9.70
CA SER A 687 73.28 18.97 10.73
C SER A 687 74.65 19.32 10.12
N LYS A 688 75.02 18.67 9.01
CA LYS A 688 76.25 18.98 8.26
C LYS A 688 76.22 20.40 7.70
N LEU A 689 75.16 20.76 6.97
CA LEU A 689 75.06 22.06 6.30
C LEU A 689 75.00 23.23 7.29
N TRP A 690 74.28 23.06 8.41
CA TRP A 690 74.24 24.04 9.50
C TRP A 690 75.61 24.19 10.17
N ARG A 691 76.34 23.09 10.42
CA ARG A 691 77.73 23.15 10.95
C ARG A 691 78.66 23.92 10.01
N ILE A 692 78.61 23.63 8.70
CA ILE A 692 79.38 24.33 7.66
C ILE A 692 79.02 25.83 7.66
N ASN A 693 77.74 26.17 7.58
CA ASN A 693 77.27 27.56 7.59
C ASN A 693 77.70 28.31 8.86
N ARG A 694 77.60 27.68 10.05
CA ARG A 694 77.95 28.30 11.33
C ARG A 694 79.46 28.52 11.50
N LEU A 695 80.29 27.64 10.95
CA LEU A 695 81.75 27.83 10.93
C LEU A 695 82.18 28.97 9.98
N LEU A 696 81.53 29.09 8.83
CA LEU A 696 81.87 30.10 7.82
C LEU A 696 81.35 31.51 8.13
N HIS A 697 80.20 31.61 8.81
CA HIS A 697 79.59 32.90 9.19
C HIS A 697 79.95 33.34 10.63
N ALA A 698 80.96 32.72 11.25
CA ALA A 698 81.42 33.12 12.58
C ALA A 698 82.12 34.50 12.53
N PRO A 699 81.87 35.41 13.51
CA PRO A 699 82.65 36.63 13.64
C PRO A 699 84.14 36.30 13.87
N ARG A 700 85.03 37.11 13.29
CA ARG A 700 86.44 36.77 13.08
C ARG A 700 87.17 36.35 14.37
N PHE A 701 87.81 35.18 14.28
CA PHE A 701 88.88 34.66 15.16
C PHE A 701 88.53 34.15 16.58
N GLU A 702 87.25 33.94 16.94
CA GLU A 702 86.95 33.03 18.06
C GLU A 702 86.99 31.55 17.62
N ARG A 703 87.60 30.70 18.45
CA ARG A 703 87.88 29.28 18.13
C ARG A 703 86.70 28.36 18.47
N LEU A 704 85.55 28.61 17.84
CA LEU A 704 84.30 27.87 18.03
C LEU A 704 84.41 26.39 17.61
N MET A 705 84.68 25.50 18.56
CA MET A 705 84.42 24.07 18.39
C MET A 705 82.92 23.79 18.55
N VAL A 706 82.21 23.62 17.44
CA VAL A 706 80.88 22.99 17.43
C VAL A 706 81.07 21.48 17.55
N THR A 707 80.56 20.89 18.63
CA THR A 707 80.63 19.45 18.94
C THR A 707 79.47 18.71 18.27
N GLU A 708 79.63 17.43 17.97
CA GLU A 708 78.59 16.61 17.32
C GLU A 708 77.29 16.55 18.15
N LYS A 709 77.40 16.61 19.49
CA LYS A 709 76.27 16.69 20.41
C LYS A 709 75.44 17.96 20.26
N ASP A 710 76.07 19.08 19.90
CA ASP A 710 75.43 20.41 19.81
C ASP A 710 74.46 20.50 18.61
N VAL A 711 74.57 19.56 17.68
CA VAL A 711 73.71 19.45 16.48
C VAL A 711 72.71 18.30 16.57
N MET A 712 72.79 17.47 17.62
CA MET A 712 71.93 16.29 17.80
C MET A 712 70.52 16.65 18.31
N GLY A 713 70.33 17.84 18.89
CA GLY A 713 69.02 18.31 19.39
C GLY A 713 67.92 18.34 18.32
N PRO A 714 68.09 19.05 17.19
CA PRO A 714 67.12 19.07 16.10
C PRO A 714 66.80 17.68 15.53
N PHE A 715 67.80 16.79 15.42
CA PHE A 715 67.58 15.40 15.02
C PHE A 715 66.66 14.67 16.01
N LEU A 716 66.93 14.76 17.31
CA LEU A 716 66.10 14.12 18.33
C LEU A 716 64.66 14.64 18.32
N VAL A 717 64.45 15.94 18.10
CA VAL A 717 63.10 16.54 18.00
C VAL A 717 62.35 16.03 16.76
N LEU A 718 62.97 16.04 15.58
CA LEU A 718 62.34 15.55 14.35
C LEU A 718 62.07 14.04 14.40
N PHE A 719 63.01 13.26 14.95
CA PHE A 719 62.88 11.82 15.09
C PHE A 719 61.79 11.43 16.10
N THR A 720 61.74 12.07 17.27
CA THR A 720 60.70 11.80 18.28
C THR A 720 59.31 12.23 17.80
N ALA A 721 59.19 13.38 17.13
CA ALA A 721 57.94 13.82 16.51
C ALA A 721 57.44 12.83 15.45
N ASN A 722 58.32 12.35 14.57
CA ASN A 722 57.96 11.38 13.53
C ASN A 722 57.54 10.02 14.12
N VAL A 723 58.30 9.48 15.07
CA VAL A 723 57.96 8.21 15.74
C VAL A 723 56.65 8.34 16.53
N ALA A 724 56.38 9.48 17.16
CA ALA A 724 55.09 9.73 17.83
C ALA A 724 53.91 9.77 16.85
N LEU A 725 54.05 10.42 15.69
CA LEU A 725 53.02 10.42 14.64
C LEU A 725 52.77 9.02 14.08
N LEU A 726 53.84 8.27 13.76
CA LEU A 726 53.77 6.90 13.25
C LEU A 726 53.11 5.95 14.26
N LEU A 727 53.50 6.00 15.55
CA LEU A 727 52.86 5.23 16.61
C LEU A 727 51.37 5.58 16.75
N THR A 728 51.03 6.87 16.75
CA THR A 728 49.65 7.33 16.89
C THR A 728 48.79 6.82 15.72
N TRP A 729 49.29 6.91 14.48
CA TRP A 729 48.61 6.36 13.31
C TRP A 729 48.35 4.86 13.47
N THR A 730 49.37 4.06 13.80
CA THR A 730 49.24 2.60 13.96
C THR A 730 48.34 2.16 15.12
N LEU A 731 48.07 3.02 16.11
CA LEU A 731 47.21 2.72 17.25
C LEU A 731 45.78 3.26 17.10
N VAL A 732 45.56 4.27 16.26
CA VAL A 732 44.25 4.94 16.08
C VAL A 732 43.54 4.46 14.82
N ASP A 733 44.27 4.27 13.71
CA ASP A 733 43.70 3.88 12.40
C ASP A 733 44.74 3.05 11.61
N PRO A 734 44.99 1.79 12.04
CA PRO A 734 46.01 0.94 11.44
C PRO A 734 45.70 0.63 9.97
N LEU A 735 46.72 0.68 9.11
CA LEU A 735 46.60 0.29 7.71
C LEU A 735 46.33 -1.21 7.59
N GLN A 736 45.20 -1.56 6.97
CA GLN A 736 44.78 -2.94 6.70
C GLN A 736 44.91 -3.24 5.21
N TRP A 737 45.22 -4.50 4.87
CA TRP A 737 45.17 -4.96 3.50
C TRP A 737 43.72 -5.24 3.10
N THR A 738 43.22 -4.48 2.13
CA THR A 738 41.84 -4.58 1.64
C THR A 738 41.84 -4.81 0.14
N ARG A 739 41.03 -5.77 -0.32
CA ARG A 739 40.70 -5.90 -1.74
C ARG A 739 39.60 -4.92 -2.12
N ARG A 740 39.75 -4.27 -3.25
CA ARG A 740 38.75 -3.37 -3.85
C ARG A 740 38.41 -3.86 -5.25
N PRO A 741 37.14 -3.83 -5.67
CA PRO A 741 36.77 -4.08 -7.06
C PRO A 741 37.31 -2.96 -7.96
N VAL A 742 37.51 -3.30 -9.23
CA VAL A 742 37.67 -2.36 -10.36
C VAL A 742 36.28 -1.78 -10.69
N GLU A 743 36.22 -0.51 -11.09
CA GLU A 743 34.99 0.16 -11.53
C GLU A 743 34.51 -0.49 -12.85
N ASP A 744 33.19 -0.58 -13.05
CA ASP A 744 32.52 -1.39 -14.09
C ASP A 744 32.80 -2.92 -14.14
N GLU A 745 33.91 -3.43 -13.59
CA GLU A 745 34.29 -4.86 -13.62
C GLU A 745 34.45 -5.49 -12.21
N PRO A 746 33.36 -5.70 -11.43
CA PRO A 746 33.43 -6.14 -10.02
C PRO A 746 34.01 -7.54 -9.78
N TRP A 747 34.23 -8.34 -10.82
CA TRP A 747 34.96 -9.62 -10.74
C TRP A 747 36.48 -9.46 -10.70
N LYS A 748 37.01 -8.29 -11.10
CA LYS A 748 38.42 -7.93 -10.96
C LYS A 748 38.62 -7.23 -9.62
N THR A 749 39.47 -7.77 -8.76
CA THR A 749 39.77 -7.18 -7.45
C THR A 749 41.27 -6.95 -7.28
N TYR A 750 41.66 -5.75 -6.84
CA TYR A 750 43.06 -5.39 -6.56
C TYR A 750 43.30 -5.18 -5.07
N GLY A 751 44.49 -5.54 -4.59
CA GLY A 751 44.90 -5.36 -3.20
C GLY A 751 45.40 -3.94 -2.93
N SER A 752 44.99 -3.34 -1.82
CA SER A 752 45.43 -2.00 -1.42
C SER A 752 45.50 -1.85 0.11
N CYS A 753 46.51 -1.12 0.59
CA CYS A 753 46.63 -0.75 2.00
C CYS A 753 45.69 0.42 2.30
N SER A 754 44.60 0.16 3.03
CA SER A 754 43.55 1.12 3.35
C SER A 754 43.49 1.43 4.86
N SER A 755 42.97 2.60 5.20
CA SER A 755 42.63 3.01 6.57
C SER A 755 41.15 3.33 6.63
N ASN A 756 40.47 3.04 7.75
CA ASN A 756 39.00 3.12 7.81
C ASN A 756 38.49 4.48 8.31
N GLY A 757 39.37 5.36 8.81
CA GLY A 757 38.99 6.68 9.33
C GLY A 757 39.83 7.83 8.76
N ILE A 758 40.80 8.29 9.56
CA ILE A 758 41.57 9.53 9.35
C ILE A 758 43.03 9.29 8.93
N GLY A 759 43.40 8.08 8.51
CA GLY A 759 44.78 7.72 8.12
C GLY A 759 45.43 8.66 7.09
N TYR A 760 44.64 9.21 6.16
CA TYR A 760 45.10 10.23 5.20
C TYR A 760 45.61 11.52 5.89
N VAL A 761 45.06 11.89 7.05
CA VAL A 761 45.52 13.03 7.85
C VAL A 761 46.89 12.74 8.45
N PHE A 762 47.11 11.53 8.98
CA PHE A 762 48.43 11.12 9.49
C PHE A 762 49.48 11.06 8.37
N MET A 763 49.11 10.52 7.20
CA MET A 763 49.95 10.53 6.00
C MET A 763 50.35 11.97 5.60
N GLY A 764 49.38 12.90 5.59
CA GLY A 764 49.61 14.32 5.30
C GLY A 764 50.51 15.02 6.34
N LEU A 765 50.32 14.75 7.63
CA LEU A 765 51.14 15.31 8.72
C LEU A 765 52.59 14.81 8.67
N ILE A 766 52.80 13.52 8.40
CA ILE A 766 54.14 12.93 8.22
C ILE A 766 54.78 13.50 6.94
N GLY A 767 54.04 13.60 5.84
CA GLY A 767 54.50 14.24 4.60
C GLY A 767 54.95 15.69 4.83
N LEU A 768 54.18 16.48 5.59
CA LEU A 768 54.53 17.85 5.96
C LEU A 768 55.78 17.92 6.85
N LEU A 769 55.94 17.00 7.80
CA LEU A 769 57.13 16.93 8.66
C LEU A 769 58.40 16.61 7.85
N LEU A 770 58.32 15.65 6.92
CA LEU A 770 59.42 15.30 6.02
C LEU A 770 59.73 16.41 5.02
N LEU A 771 58.71 17.04 4.44
CA LEU A 771 58.87 18.16 3.50
C LEU A 771 59.50 19.38 4.18
N THR A 772 59.07 19.74 5.39
CA THR A 772 59.68 20.86 6.14
C THR A 772 61.12 20.55 6.54
N ALA A 773 61.46 19.31 6.92
CA ALA A 773 62.84 18.90 7.15
C ALA A 773 63.72 18.98 5.88
N LEU A 774 63.20 18.53 4.72
CA LEU A 774 63.86 18.67 3.42
C LEU A 774 64.07 20.14 3.03
N LEU A 775 63.03 20.98 3.12
CA LEU A 775 63.12 22.40 2.81
C LEU A 775 64.12 23.13 3.73
N MET A 776 64.19 22.77 5.01
CA MET A 776 65.19 23.28 5.95
C MET A 776 66.61 22.86 5.59
N ALA A 777 66.83 21.60 5.16
CA ALA A 777 68.12 21.16 4.64
C ALA A 777 68.50 21.92 3.36
N CYS A 778 67.56 22.11 2.43
CA CYS A 778 67.77 22.86 1.18
C CYS A 778 68.02 24.36 1.42
N TYR A 779 67.39 24.98 2.42
CA TYR A 779 67.71 26.35 2.84
C TYR A 779 69.14 26.48 3.37
N GLN A 780 69.60 25.51 4.18
CA GLN A 780 71.00 25.47 4.63
C GLN A 780 71.95 25.21 3.44
N ALA A 781 71.58 24.38 2.47
CA ALA A 781 72.36 24.14 1.25
C ALA A 781 72.49 25.41 0.38
N TYR A 782 71.40 26.16 0.21
CA TYR A 782 71.40 27.44 -0.50
C TYR A 782 72.33 28.45 0.18
N LYS A 783 72.29 28.56 1.52
CA LYS A 783 73.21 29.42 2.28
C LYS A 783 74.68 28.96 2.19
N ALA A 784 74.90 27.67 1.93
CA ALA A 784 76.22 27.07 1.73
C ALA A 784 76.71 27.07 0.26
N ARG A 785 76.05 27.79 -0.66
CA ARG A 785 76.41 27.77 -2.09
C ARG A 785 77.69 28.55 -2.43
N ASP A 786 77.90 29.70 -1.78
CA ASP A 786 78.90 30.73 -2.16
C ASP A 786 80.30 30.42 -1.57
N ILE A 787 80.65 29.14 -1.44
CA ILE A 787 81.89 28.65 -0.83
C ILE A 787 82.96 28.39 -1.92
N SER A 788 84.22 28.65 -1.59
CA SER A 788 85.39 28.32 -2.43
C SER A 788 85.50 26.81 -2.70
N ASP A 789 86.02 26.44 -3.88
CA ASP A 789 86.07 25.04 -4.34
C ASP A 789 86.98 24.12 -3.50
N GLU A 790 87.82 24.70 -2.64
CA GLU A 790 88.57 24.01 -1.59
C GLU A 790 87.66 23.25 -0.60
N PHE A 791 86.37 23.62 -0.52
CA PHE A 791 85.32 22.94 0.25
C PHE A 791 84.16 22.44 -0.64
N SER A 792 84.50 21.76 -1.75
CA SER A 792 83.54 21.16 -2.69
C SER A 792 82.50 20.19 -2.09
N GLU A 793 82.68 19.73 -0.84
CA GLU A 793 81.66 18.98 -0.06
C GLU A 793 80.27 19.63 -0.12
N GLY A 794 80.17 20.93 0.16
CA GLY A 794 78.88 21.62 0.25
C GLY A 794 78.11 21.64 -1.08
N LYS A 795 78.84 21.74 -2.20
CA LYS A 795 78.26 21.81 -3.55
C LYS A 795 77.68 20.45 -3.98
N ASN A 796 78.40 19.35 -3.70
CA ASN A 796 77.89 17.99 -3.95
C ASN A 796 76.67 17.67 -3.08
N LEU A 797 76.67 18.13 -1.82
CA LEU A 797 75.56 17.92 -0.88
C LEU A 797 74.29 18.70 -1.29
N GLY A 798 74.47 19.95 -1.77
CA GLY A 798 73.39 20.74 -2.35
C GLY A 798 72.83 20.17 -3.66
N LEU A 799 73.68 19.61 -4.52
CA LEU A 799 73.24 18.95 -5.75
C LEU A 799 72.40 17.70 -5.48
N ALA A 800 72.79 16.86 -4.52
CA ALA A 800 72.00 15.70 -4.09
C ALA A 800 70.60 16.13 -3.58
N LEU A 801 70.55 17.13 -2.71
CA LEU A 801 69.29 17.71 -2.20
C LEU A 801 68.41 18.33 -3.30
N PHE A 802 69.00 19.00 -4.30
CA PHE A 802 68.28 19.56 -5.43
C PHE A 802 67.64 18.47 -6.31
N THR A 803 68.39 17.40 -6.63
CA THR A 803 67.84 16.27 -7.39
C THR A 803 66.73 15.54 -6.64
N TRP A 804 66.78 15.48 -5.30
CA TRP A 804 65.66 14.98 -4.49
C TRP A 804 64.40 15.83 -4.62
N ILE A 805 64.51 17.17 -4.60
CA ILE A 805 63.36 18.04 -4.87
C ILE A 805 62.80 17.78 -6.27
N GLN A 806 63.64 17.63 -7.29
CA GLN A 806 63.17 17.35 -8.66
C GLN A 806 62.43 16.00 -8.76
N VAL A 807 62.97 14.93 -8.15
CA VAL A 807 62.32 13.60 -8.16
C VAL A 807 61.01 13.62 -7.38
N MET A 808 60.91 14.34 -6.25
CA MET A 808 59.65 14.48 -5.52
C MET A 808 58.61 15.33 -6.27
N LEU A 809 59.03 16.43 -6.92
CA LEU A 809 58.16 17.34 -7.67
C LEU A 809 57.55 16.68 -8.91
N LEU A 810 58.25 15.73 -9.53
CA LEU A 810 57.73 14.93 -10.65
C LEU A 810 56.97 13.69 -10.15
N GLY A 811 57.55 12.95 -9.20
CA GLY A 811 57.02 11.66 -8.74
C GLY A 811 55.72 11.76 -7.94
N GLY A 812 55.61 12.76 -7.08
CA GLY A 812 54.41 12.98 -6.24
C GLY A 812 53.14 13.15 -7.07
N PRO A 813 53.09 14.11 -8.02
CA PRO A 813 51.97 14.25 -8.95
C PRO A 813 51.74 13.01 -9.82
N THR A 814 52.80 12.32 -10.24
CA THR A 814 52.66 11.08 -11.04
C THR A 814 51.92 10.00 -10.25
N LEU A 815 52.20 9.81 -8.95
CA LEU A 815 51.48 8.84 -8.11
C LEU A 815 50.00 9.20 -7.87
N PHE A 816 49.59 10.45 -8.10
CA PHE A 816 48.19 10.87 -8.04
C PHE A 816 47.48 10.78 -9.40
N LEU A 817 48.21 10.90 -10.50
CA LEU A 817 47.70 10.79 -11.87
C LEU A 817 47.64 9.35 -12.40
N VAL A 818 48.31 8.41 -11.73
CA VAL A 818 48.24 6.98 -12.04
C VAL A 818 46.96 6.41 -11.48
N ASP A 819 46.25 5.67 -12.33
CA ASP A 819 45.02 4.99 -11.98
C ASP A 819 45.22 4.03 -10.80
N GLN A 820 44.28 4.04 -9.85
CA GLN A 820 44.32 3.16 -8.68
C GLN A 820 44.06 1.70 -9.07
N GLU A 821 43.33 1.47 -10.16
CA GLU A 821 43.04 0.15 -10.69
C GLU A 821 44.28 -0.53 -11.29
N ASN A 822 45.20 0.27 -11.84
CA ASN A 822 46.44 -0.22 -12.44
C ASN A 822 47.55 -0.43 -11.39
N PHE A 823 47.28 -1.33 -10.45
CA PHE A 823 48.15 -1.70 -9.33
C PHE A 823 49.61 -1.97 -9.75
N THR A 824 49.80 -2.66 -10.88
CA THR A 824 51.11 -2.95 -11.49
C THR A 824 51.88 -1.68 -11.88
N ALA A 825 51.22 -0.71 -12.53
CA ALA A 825 51.84 0.57 -12.90
C ALA A 825 52.18 1.40 -11.66
N ARG A 826 51.29 1.43 -10.66
CA ARG A 826 51.52 2.13 -9.39
C ARG A 826 52.75 1.57 -8.66
N PHE A 827 52.85 0.26 -8.47
CA PHE A 827 54.01 -0.40 -7.83
C PHE A 827 55.33 -0.08 -8.56
N PHE A 828 55.34 -0.15 -9.89
CA PHE A 828 56.53 0.18 -10.70
C PHE A 828 57.05 1.60 -10.40
N ILE A 829 56.14 2.57 -10.25
CA ILE A 829 56.47 3.98 -10.03
C ILE A 829 56.91 4.21 -8.58
N GLU A 830 56.22 3.67 -7.58
CA GLU A 830 56.62 3.78 -6.17
C GLU A 830 58.03 3.21 -5.93
N VAL A 831 58.31 2.01 -6.44
CA VAL A 831 59.64 1.39 -6.31
C VAL A 831 60.71 2.14 -7.13
N GLY A 832 60.37 2.59 -8.34
CA GLY A 832 61.26 3.40 -9.17
C GLY A 832 61.69 4.69 -8.49
N LEU A 833 60.76 5.38 -7.83
CA LEU A 833 61.03 6.61 -7.07
C LEU A 833 61.92 6.34 -5.85
N ILE A 834 61.59 5.34 -5.02
CA ILE A 834 62.42 4.98 -3.84
C ILE A 834 63.85 4.61 -4.26
N ALA A 835 64.01 3.85 -5.35
CA ALA A 835 65.31 3.48 -5.89
C ALA A 835 66.09 4.69 -6.44
N ALA A 836 65.44 5.59 -7.19
CA ALA A 836 66.06 6.80 -7.73
C ALA A 836 66.51 7.79 -6.65
N LEU A 837 65.71 7.96 -5.59
CA LEU A 837 66.05 8.77 -4.41
C LEU A 837 67.27 8.19 -3.68
N GLY A 838 67.27 6.89 -3.39
CA GLY A 838 68.41 6.22 -2.74
C GLY A 838 69.69 6.31 -3.58
N ALA A 839 69.61 5.96 -4.87
CA ALA A 839 70.75 5.96 -5.78
C ALA A 839 71.34 7.36 -6.00
N SER A 840 70.52 8.40 -6.20
CA SER A 840 71.00 9.78 -6.39
C SER A 840 71.78 10.29 -5.17
N MET A 841 71.24 10.10 -3.96
CA MET A 841 71.89 10.52 -2.72
C MET A 841 73.22 9.78 -2.50
N LEU A 842 73.28 8.47 -2.78
CA LEU A 842 74.54 7.72 -2.72
C LEU A 842 75.56 8.22 -3.76
N LEU A 843 75.17 8.34 -5.02
CA LEU A 843 76.10 8.62 -6.12
C LEU A 843 76.70 10.03 -6.04
N PHE A 844 75.89 11.06 -5.81
CA PHE A 844 76.38 12.44 -5.73
C PHE A 844 77.28 12.70 -4.51
N ILE A 845 77.06 12.01 -3.39
CA ILE A 845 77.90 12.16 -2.19
C ILE A 845 79.16 11.29 -2.28
N PHE A 846 79.02 9.98 -2.55
CA PHE A 846 80.13 9.05 -2.35
C PHE A 846 81.06 8.90 -3.56
N VAL A 847 80.60 9.08 -4.80
CA VAL A 847 81.48 8.95 -5.98
C VAL A 847 82.61 10.00 -5.99
N PRO A 848 82.38 11.30 -5.67
CA PRO A 848 83.46 12.26 -5.51
C PRO A 848 84.45 11.88 -4.39
N LEU A 849 83.94 11.37 -3.26
CA LEU A 849 84.77 10.94 -2.12
C LEU A 849 85.69 9.76 -2.48
N VAL A 850 85.15 8.75 -3.18
CA VAL A 850 85.93 7.59 -3.64
C VAL A 850 87.04 8.04 -4.60
N LYS A 851 86.73 8.93 -5.55
CA LYS A 851 87.74 9.49 -6.47
C LYS A 851 88.86 10.22 -5.72
N GLY A 852 88.53 11.15 -4.81
CA GLY A 852 89.54 11.91 -4.05
C GLY A 852 90.46 11.03 -3.19
N VAL A 853 89.93 9.98 -2.55
CA VAL A 853 90.75 9.01 -1.79
C VAL A 853 91.63 8.15 -2.71
N MET A 854 91.12 7.74 -3.87
CA MET A 854 91.92 7.03 -4.88
C MET A 854 93.04 7.90 -5.48
N GLU A 855 92.81 9.20 -5.64
CA GLU A 855 93.81 10.15 -6.14
C GLU A 855 94.91 10.43 -5.12
N LEU A 856 94.58 10.59 -3.83
CA LEU A 856 95.60 10.64 -2.77
C LEU A 856 96.45 9.37 -2.73
N LYS A 857 95.86 8.19 -2.98
CA LYS A 857 96.61 6.91 -3.03
C LYS A 857 97.54 6.78 -4.25
N LYS A 858 97.38 7.63 -5.29
CA LYS A 858 98.27 7.68 -6.46
C LYS A 858 99.47 8.62 -6.28
N GLN A 859 99.48 9.48 -5.26
CA GLN A 859 100.62 10.37 -4.99
C GLN A 859 101.70 9.63 -4.19
N PRO A 860 102.98 9.66 -4.62
CA PRO A 860 104.07 9.01 -3.89
C PRO A 860 104.39 9.75 -2.56
N PRO A 861 104.73 9.03 -1.48
CA PRO A 861 104.94 9.63 -0.17
C PRO A 861 106.34 10.28 -0.03
N GLY A 862 106.48 11.53 -0.47
CA GLY A 862 107.65 12.35 -0.20
C GLY A 862 107.88 13.45 -1.23
N GLY A 863 107.68 14.72 -0.84
CA GLY A 863 107.80 15.86 -1.75
C GLY A 863 107.36 17.18 -1.14
N THR A 864 108.08 17.67 -0.14
CA THR A 864 107.87 19.04 0.37
C THR A 864 108.33 20.08 -0.65
N ASN A 865 107.49 21.06 -0.94
CA ASN A 865 107.97 22.38 -1.38
C ASN A 865 107.01 23.49 -0.96
N HIS A 866 107.56 24.54 -0.35
CA HIS A 866 106.87 25.81 -0.19
C HIS A 866 106.86 26.56 -1.53
N GLN A 867 105.74 27.18 -1.88
CA GLN A 867 105.81 28.50 -2.49
C GLN A 867 104.56 29.32 -2.16
N SER A 868 104.79 30.49 -1.57
CA SER A 868 103.79 31.51 -1.27
C SER A 868 103.95 32.68 -2.24
N ASN A 869 102.87 33.12 -2.86
CA ASN A 869 102.59 34.52 -3.23
C ASN A 869 101.12 34.60 -3.68
N HIS A 870 100.26 35.47 -3.14
CA HIS A 870 100.19 36.93 -3.16
C HIS A 870 99.45 37.54 -4.37
N ILE A 871 98.15 37.77 -4.17
CA ILE A 871 97.29 38.86 -4.67
C ILE A 871 97.70 39.55 -5.99
N SER A 872 97.12 39.09 -7.10
CA SER A 872 96.47 39.84 -8.21
C SER A 872 96.04 38.78 -9.25
N GLY A 873 94.98 38.90 -10.05
CA GLY A 873 94.17 40.07 -10.40
C GLY A 873 94.07 40.16 -11.93
N ASP A 874 92.87 39.87 -12.46
CA ASP A 874 92.47 39.94 -13.89
C ASP A 874 92.82 38.74 -14.82
N ARG A 875 91.97 38.56 -15.86
CA ARG A 875 92.12 37.77 -17.12
C ARG A 875 92.19 36.23 -17.07
N GLN A 876 91.82 35.48 -18.13
CA GLN A 876 90.82 35.57 -19.23
C GLN A 876 90.94 34.29 -20.10
N GLN A 877 90.03 34.11 -21.07
CA GLN A 877 89.95 33.07 -22.14
C GLN A 877 88.95 31.92 -21.83
N SER A 878 87.95 31.60 -22.67
CA SER A 878 87.52 32.17 -23.97
C SER A 878 88.49 32.06 -25.15
N MET A 879 88.46 30.91 -25.83
CA MET A 879 88.58 30.75 -27.29
C MET A 879 87.47 29.74 -27.71
N ALA A 880 86.52 29.97 -28.62
CA ALA A 880 86.41 30.75 -29.88
C ALA A 880 86.70 29.92 -31.15
N VAL A 881 85.65 29.68 -31.94
CA VAL A 881 85.67 29.38 -33.39
C VAL A 881 84.48 30.12 -34.05
N SER A 882 84.69 30.65 -35.26
CA SER A 882 83.77 31.49 -36.06
C SER A 882 82.80 30.69 -36.96
N GLY A 883 81.73 31.26 -37.55
CA GLY A 883 81.15 32.61 -37.47
C GLY A 883 80.43 33.05 -38.78
N PHE A 884 79.71 34.19 -38.75
CA PHE A 884 79.03 34.90 -39.88
C PHE A 884 77.81 34.19 -40.56
N PRO A 885 76.91 34.91 -41.29
CA PRO A 885 76.18 36.13 -40.87
C PRO A 885 74.71 36.28 -41.40
N THR A 886 73.94 37.24 -40.86
CA THR A 886 72.81 38.01 -41.51
C THR A 886 71.56 37.26 -42.04
N SER A 887 70.35 37.83 -42.18
CA SER A 887 69.75 39.11 -41.74
C SER A 887 68.22 39.16 -41.97
N PHE A 888 67.51 39.89 -41.10
CA PHE A 888 66.27 40.69 -41.34
C PHE A 888 64.95 40.05 -41.82
N GLU A 889 63.85 40.69 -41.34
CA GLU A 889 62.46 40.71 -41.83
C GLU A 889 61.69 39.37 -42.00
N SER A 890 60.35 39.29 -41.92
CA SER A 890 59.23 40.09 -41.39
C SER A 890 57.99 39.64 -42.17
N THR A 891 56.93 39.16 -41.51
CA THR A 891 55.53 39.45 -41.89
C THR A 891 54.52 38.94 -40.87
N ASN A 892 53.35 39.58 -40.82
CA ASN A 892 52.20 39.17 -40.00
C ASN A 892 51.32 38.16 -40.76
N GLY A 893 50.43 37.46 -40.04
CA GLY A 893 49.47 36.54 -40.68
C GLY A 893 48.35 36.05 -39.77
N VAL A 894 47.37 36.91 -39.45
CA VAL A 894 46.05 36.43 -39.00
C VAL A 894 45.24 36.07 -40.24
N GLY A 895 44.73 34.84 -40.32
CA GLY A 895 43.90 34.38 -41.43
C GLY A 895 43.29 33.01 -41.13
N ALA A 896 42.01 32.83 -41.46
CA ALA A 896 41.25 31.61 -41.18
C ALA A 896 40.49 31.13 -42.43
N VAL A 897 39.77 30.02 -42.28
CA VAL A 897 38.71 29.51 -43.18
C VAL A 897 39.14 28.72 -44.44
N SER A 898 39.11 27.39 -44.27
CA SER A 898 38.43 26.41 -45.16
C SER A 898 39.06 25.87 -46.47
N SER A 899 38.98 24.53 -46.60
CA SER A 899 38.73 23.73 -47.81
C SER A 899 39.64 23.83 -49.05
N ARG A 900 40.29 22.69 -49.39
CA ARG A 900 39.86 21.81 -50.50
C ARG A 900 40.70 20.52 -50.59
N ALA A 901 40.16 19.51 -51.27
CA ALA A 901 40.86 18.27 -51.64
C ALA A 901 41.33 18.30 -53.11
N ALA A 902 42.32 17.46 -53.47
CA ALA A 902 42.29 16.51 -54.60
C ALA A 902 43.70 15.98 -55.02
N ILE A 903 43.72 15.02 -55.95
CA ILE A 903 44.88 14.56 -56.78
C ILE A 903 45.97 13.77 -55.99
N ASN A 904 46.08 12.42 -55.98
CA ASN A 904 45.89 11.33 -56.96
C ASN A 904 47.11 11.13 -57.94
N PRO A 905 47.36 9.96 -58.58
CA PRO A 905 48.20 8.89 -58.01
C PRO A 905 49.26 8.30 -58.98
N VAL A 906 49.97 7.20 -58.60
CA VAL A 906 50.93 6.48 -59.47
C VAL A 906 50.90 4.94 -59.32
N ARG A 907 50.47 4.23 -60.38
CA ARG A 907 50.83 2.83 -60.83
C ARG A 907 50.62 1.60 -59.90
N VAL A 908 50.49 0.35 -60.39
CA VAL A 908 49.89 -0.25 -61.62
C VAL A 908 49.91 -1.79 -61.51
N ARG A 909 48.86 -2.51 -61.95
CA ARG A 909 48.93 -3.75 -62.78
C ARG A 909 47.55 -4.36 -63.14
N ASN A 910 47.58 -5.17 -64.19
CA ASN A 910 46.47 -5.86 -64.88
C ASN A 910 45.88 -7.02 -64.02
N MET A 911 44.81 -7.75 -64.37
CA MET A 911 44.27 -8.07 -65.70
C MET A 911 42.80 -8.59 -65.66
N SER A 912 42.05 -8.33 -66.75
CA SER A 912 40.84 -9.00 -67.31
C SER A 912 40.28 -10.30 -66.68
N ALA A 913 38.97 -10.62 -66.69
CA ALA A 913 37.71 -9.94 -67.11
C ALA A 913 36.50 -10.78 -66.55
N SER A 914 35.27 -10.96 -67.06
CA SER A 914 34.51 -10.61 -68.29
C SER A 914 33.00 -10.95 -68.14
N MET A 915 32.12 -10.36 -68.98
CA MET A 915 30.69 -10.70 -69.24
C MET A 915 29.66 -10.42 -68.09
N ARG A 916 28.34 -10.21 -68.34
CA ARG A 916 27.55 -9.76 -69.52
C ARG A 916 26.06 -9.56 -69.11
N GLU A 917 25.34 -8.66 -69.81
CA GLU A 917 23.86 -8.50 -69.90
C GLU A 917 23.03 -8.23 -68.62
N ASP A 918 22.58 -6.98 -68.49
CA ASP A 918 21.17 -6.50 -68.46
C ASP A 918 20.06 -7.45 -67.94
N ILE A 919 19.17 -6.92 -67.09
CA ILE A 919 17.75 -6.64 -67.44
C ILE A 919 17.05 -5.83 -66.33
N ASP A 920 16.06 -5.03 -66.75
CA ASP A 920 15.21 -4.14 -65.94
C ASP A 920 13.81 -4.81 -65.71
N THR A 921 12.71 -4.29 -65.16
CA THR A 921 12.19 -2.93 -64.94
C THR A 921 10.99 -3.02 -63.96
N THR A 922 10.60 -1.91 -63.31
CA THR A 922 9.19 -1.54 -62.91
C THR A 922 8.38 -2.44 -61.93
N GLU A 923 7.32 -2.01 -61.23
CA GLU A 923 6.77 -0.68 -60.82
C GLU A 923 5.79 -0.84 -59.64
N ASP A 924 5.95 -0.01 -58.59
CA ASP A 924 4.97 0.99 -58.07
C ASP A 924 3.52 0.58 -57.65
N PRO A 925 2.64 1.48 -57.11
CA PRO A 925 1.85 1.15 -55.91
C PRO A 925 0.34 1.47 -55.98
N MET A 926 -0.40 1.21 -54.88
CA MET A 926 -1.57 2.05 -54.53
C MET A 926 -2.01 1.92 -53.05
N HIS A 927 -2.46 3.05 -52.49
CA HIS A 927 -3.27 3.15 -51.27
C HIS A 927 -4.76 2.90 -51.60
N PRO A 928 -5.61 2.55 -50.62
CA PRO A 928 -6.33 3.59 -49.87
C PRO A 928 -5.72 3.99 -48.52
#